data_AF-A0A1C5C6A8-F1
#
_entry.id   AF-A0A1C5C6A8-F1
#
_cell.length_a   1.000
_cell.length_b   1.000
_cell.length_c   1.000
_cell.angle_alpha   90.00
_cell.angle_beta   90.00
_cell.angle_gamma   90.00
#
_symmetry.space_group_name_H-M   'P 1'
#
loop_
_entity.id
_entity.type
_entity.pdbx_description
1 polymer ?
#
loop_
_entity_poly.entity_id
_entity_poly.type
_entity_poly.pdbx_seq_one_letter_code
_entity_poly.pdbx_strand_id
1 'polypeptide(L)'
;MSSTQHTPLPYYEDRSPGAGTLPPRPWTPSSDAARLSLNGTWSFRLSPTATAEDDAFARPGYDARSWDEIPVPGHWVLHGHGAPIYTNVRYPFPVDPPHVPAENPTGDHLRVFDLPGDWPDGGDAVLRFEGVESCARVWLNGEELGTFKGSRLPHEFPVGGLLEPSGNVLAVRVHQWSSGSYLEDQDQWWLPGIFREVTLEHRPEGSLADYFVHASYDHTTGEGTLRIDSDPGGRITVPELGLDLATGESATVPVEPWTAETPRLYEAWLTTVGESVSLRVGFRTVVVEDGLLKVNGRRVLFRGVNRHEFHPENGRAVDLATMRRDLVLMKRHNINAVRTSHYPPHPAFLGLCDELGLWVIDECDLETHGFGVLDWRNNPVDDDRWTPALLDRAERMVERDKNHPAVVMWSLGNECGTGRGLSAMADWIRERDPSRVIHYEGDHSCADTDVYSRMYAPHEEVDLIGRRTEPPWSDPELDAKRRALPFIQCEYAHAMGNGPGGLSEYQRLFEAHERCQGGFVWEWIDHGFTRRAPDGRFYHVYGGDFGEELHDGNFVCDGLVFPDRTPSPGLIEYKKVIEPVRIEGAEADGTGGADGAVRITNGHDFADLSHLAFTWTYEAEGEAIGSGELAVPPLPPGESVELKLPAPPPGAEAGAETWWTVEARLAAATAWAEAGHTVAWAQLP
;
A
#
# COMPACT_ATOMS: atom_id res chain seq x y z
N MET A 1 -5.11 -39.51 37.74
CA MET A 1 -5.26 -38.26 36.96
C MET A 1 -3.85 -37.85 36.56
N SER A 2 -3.47 -38.19 35.33
CA SER A 2 -2.13 -37.89 34.81
C SER A 2 -2.11 -36.42 34.42
N SER A 3 -1.35 -35.62 35.17
CA SER A 3 -0.96 -34.27 34.79
C SER A 3 -0.10 -34.40 33.53
N THR A 4 -0.71 -34.26 32.36
CA THR A 4 0.02 -34.07 31.10
C THR A 4 0.81 -32.78 31.22
N GLN A 5 2.10 -32.90 31.54
CA GLN A 5 3.06 -31.83 31.35
C GLN A 5 2.98 -31.42 29.87
N HIS A 6 2.34 -30.29 29.59
CA HIS A 6 2.43 -29.67 28.27
C HIS A 6 3.88 -29.22 28.10
N THR A 7 4.61 -29.88 27.20
CA THR A 7 5.84 -29.32 26.68
C THR A 7 5.49 -27.97 26.04
N PRO A 8 6.16 -26.87 26.40
CA PRO A 8 5.92 -25.58 25.76
C PRO A 8 6.18 -25.71 24.25
N LEU A 9 5.36 -25.05 23.43
CA LEU A 9 5.54 -25.02 21.98
C LEU A 9 6.88 -24.35 21.64
N PRO A 10 7.56 -24.76 20.56
CA PRO A 10 8.70 -24.01 20.06
C PRO A 10 8.25 -22.62 19.59
N TYR A 11 9.13 -21.61 19.63
CA TYR A 11 8.78 -20.22 19.33
C TYR A 11 8.16 -20.01 17.94
N TYR A 12 8.52 -20.84 16.96
CA TYR A 12 7.97 -20.79 15.60
C TYR A 12 6.56 -21.41 15.50
N GLU A 13 6.09 -22.17 16.49
CA GLU A 13 4.68 -22.62 16.64
C GLU A 13 3.93 -21.85 17.74
N ASP A 14 4.62 -20.99 18.50
CA ASP A 14 3.99 -20.17 19.53
C ASP A 14 3.05 -19.13 18.87
N ARG A 15 1.85 -18.93 19.41
CA ARG A 15 0.87 -17.99 18.83
C ARG A 15 1.16 -16.53 19.14
N SER A 16 2.08 -16.26 20.07
CA SER A 16 2.51 -14.91 20.41
C SER A 16 3.26 -14.25 19.26
N PRO A 17 3.23 -12.90 19.18
CA PRO A 17 3.97 -12.15 18.15
C PRO A 17 5.49 -12.35 18.24
N GLY A 18 6.02 -12.66 19.43
CA GLY A 18 7.45 -12.82 19.67
C GLY A 18 7.84 -12.34 21.06
N ALA A 19 9.14 -12.14 21.27
CA ALA A 19 9.70 -11.61 22.50
C ALA A 19 10.98 -10.83 22.23
N GLY A 20 11.31 -9.88 23.11
CA GLY A 20 12.57 -9.11 23.08
C GLY A 20 12.56 -7.85 22.22
N THR A 21 11.52 -7.65 21.41
CA THR A 21 11.39 -6.46 20.55
C THR A 21 10.93 -5.24 21.33
N LEU A 22 11.39 -4.05 20.95
CA LEU A 22 10.87 -2.78 21.44
C LEU A 22 9.44 -2.51 20.95
N PRO A 23 8.69 -1.62 21.63
CA PRO A 23 7.40 -1.13 21.13
C PRO A 23 7.53 -0.54 19.71
N PRO A 24 6.51 -0.69 18.87
CA PRO A 24 6.53 -0.10 17.53
C PRO A 24 6.51 1.43 17.58
N ARG A 25 7.18 2.04 16.60
CA ARG A 25 7.31 3.50 16.46
C ARG A 25 7.34 3.91 14.98
N PRO A 26 7.11 5.20 14.66
CA PRO A 26 7.11 5.72 13.31
C PRO A 26 8.39 5.42 12.55
N TRP A 27 8.25 5.12 11.27
CA TRP A 27 9.40 5.11 10.39
C TRP A 27 9.87 6.54 10.13
N THR A 28 11.16 6.79 10.37
CA THR A 28 11.75 8.12 10.23
C THR A 28 12.80 8.10 9.12
N PRO A 29 12.50 8.55 7.88
CA PRO A 29 13.44 8.48 6.77
C PRO A 29 14.69 9.34 6.97
N SER A 30 14.56 10.44 7.71
CA SER A 30 15.58 11.46 7.84
C SER A 30 15.68 11.93 9.28
N SER A 31 16.83 11.64 9.88
CA SER A 31 17.24 11.97 11.24
C SER A 31 18.72 12.32 11.21
N ASP A 32 19.16 13.18 12.11
CA ASP A 32 20.58 13.46 12.34
C ASP A 32 21.29 12.40 13.20
N ALA A 33 20.56 11.43 13.74
CA ALA A 33 21.13 10.27 14.41
C ALA A 33 21.90 9.37 13.44
N ALA A 34 23.06 8.86 13.87
CA ALA A 34 23.90 8.01 13.04
C ALA A 34 23.19 6.69 12.69
N ARG A 35 23.33 6.25 11.42
CA ARG A 35 22.76 5.00 10.93
C ARG A 35 23.77 4.23 10.12
N LEU A 36 23.77 2.92 10.28
CA LEU A 36 24.57 1.98 9.51
C LEU A 36 23.63 0.96 8.86
N SER A 37 23.61 0.94 7.52
CA SER A 37 22.95 -0.16 6.81
C SER A 37 23.78 -1.42 6.97
N LEU A 38 23.11 -2.51 7.34
CA LEU A 38 23.68 -3.86 7.39
C LEU A 38 23.30 -4.68 6.15
N ASN A 39 22.66 -4.06 5.17
CA ASN A 39 22.41 -4.66 3.86
C ASN A 39 23.72 -5.06 3.17
N GLY A 40 23.63 -5.99 2.24
CA GLY A 40 24.73 -6.49 1.42
C GLY A 40 24.78 -8.00 1.45
N THR A 41 25.98 -8.55 1.26
CA THR A 41 26.19 -10.00 1.21
C THR A 41 26.39 -10.58 2.61
N TRP A 42 25.60 -11.59 2.95
CA TRP A 42 25.64 -12.30 4.22
C TRP A 42 26.02 -13.76 3.97
N SER A 43 26.71 -14.40 4.93
CA SER A 43 26.91 -15.85 4.89
C SER A 43 25.59 -16.55 5.18
N PHE A 44 25.28 -17.61 4.45
CA PHE A 44 23.98 -18.25 4.47
C PHE A 44 24.07 -19.78 4.43
N ARG A 45 23.22 -20.43 5.23
CA ARG A 45 23.02 -21.88 5.21
C ARG A 45 21.53 -22.19 5.26
N LEU A 46 21.05 -22.97 4.31
CA LEU A 46 19.68 -23.51 4.34
C LEU A 46 19.67 -24.93 4.93
N SER A 47 18.80 -25.13 5.92
CA SER A 47 18.50 -26.42 6.54
C SER A 47 17.08 -26.88 6.19
N PRO A 48 16.82 -28.19 6.02
CA PRO A 48 15.52 -28.69 5.60
C PRO A 48 14.44 -28.65 6.69
N THR A 49 14.83 -28.53 7.96
CA THR A 49 13.91 -28.51 9.11
C THR A 49 14.34 -27.48 10.14
N ALA A 50 13.38 -27.00 10.94
CA ALA A 50 13.61 -26.02 12.01
C ALA A 50 14.53 -26.51 13.14
N THR A 51 14.74 -27.82 13.27
CA THR A 51 15.52 -28.46 14.34
C THR A 51 16.80 -29.15 13.83
N ALA A 52 17.14 -28.98 12.56
CA ALA A 52 18.32 -29.61 11.96
C ALA A 52 19.65 -29.14 12.58
N GLU A 53 19.68 -27.90 13.06
CA GLU A 53 20.88 -27.21 13.51
C GLU A 53 20.65 -26.58 14.89
N ASP A 54 21.68 -26.60 15.74
CA ASP A 54 21.65 -25.90 17.03
C ASP A 54 21.97 -24.40 16.85
N ASP A 55 22.04 -23.68 17.96
CA ASP A 55 22.30 -22.24 17.99
C ASP A 55 23.83 -21.92 18.02
N ALA A 56 24.71 -22.90 17.76
CA ALA A 56 26.15 -22.68 17.87
C ALA A 56 26.69 -21.66 16.84
N PHE A 57 25.99 -21.46 15.72
CA PHE A 57 26.36 -20.51 14.66
C PHE A 57 26.32 -19.05 15.11
N ALA A 58 25.53 -18.74 16.15
CA ALA A 58 25.42 -17.38 16.70
C ALA A 58 26.64 -16.95 17.52
N ARG A 59 27.51 -17.89 17.92
CA ARG A 59 28.64 -17.60 18.80
C ARG A 59 29.75 -16.83 18.08
N PRO A 60 30.43 -15.89 18.76
CA PRO A 60 31.64 -15.26 18.22
C PRO A 60 32.69 -16.30 17.81
N GLY A 61 33.30 -16.11 16.64
CA GLY A 61 34.32 -17.01 16.11
C GLY A 61 33.80 -18.29 15.46
N TYR A 62 32.50 -18.44 15.24
CA TYR A 62 31.96 -19.52 14.42
C TYR A 62 32.52 -19.48 12.99
N ASP A 63 32.93 -20.63 12.47
CA ASP A 63 33.53 -20.74 11.15
C ASP A 63 32.46 -20.99 10.07
N ALA A 64 31.95 -19.90 9.49
CA ALA A 64 31.00 -19.93 8.38
C ALA A 64 31.65 -19.93 6.98
N ARG A 65 32.97 -20.19 6.86
CA ARG A 65 33.66 -20.10 5.55
C ARG A 65 33.18 -21.10 4.51
N SER A 66 32.51 -22.17 4.93
CA SER A 66 31.91 -23.16 4.04
C SER A 66 30.46 -22.87 3.68
N TRP A 67 29.88 -21.78 4.19
CA TRP A 67 28.51 -21.37 3.89
C TRP A 67 28.45 -20.66 2.54
N ASP A 68 27.27 -20.67 1.94
CA ASP A 68 27.00 -19.89 0.75
C ASP A 68 26.90 -18.39 1.10
N GLU A 69 26.75 -17.55 0.08
CA GLU A 69 26.55 -16.11 0.24
C GLU A 69 25.19 -15.71 -0.36
N ILE A 70 24.45 -14.86 0.35
CA ILE A 70 23.13 -14.36 -0.07
C ILE A 70 23.06 -12.83 0.04
N PRO A 71 22.39 -12.12 -0.88
CA PRO A 71 22.05 -10.72 -0.67
C PRO A 71 20.95 -10.57 0.40
N VAL A 72 21.13 -9.57 1.26
CA VAL A 72 20.12 -9.06 2.19
C VAL A 72 19.97 -7.57 1.92
N PRO A 73 18.78 -7.05 1.60
CA PRO A 73 17.51 -7.76 1.50
C PRO A 73 17.41 -8.74 0.32
N GLY A 74 16.67 -9.82 0.49
CA GLY A 74 16.39 -10.80 -0.56
C GLY A 74 15.59 -12.02 -0.07
N HIS A 75 15.16 -12.84 -1.03
CA HIS A 75 14.48 -14.12 -0.77
C HIS A 75 15.36 -15.27 -1.21
N TRP A 76 15.69 -16.19 -0.31
CA TRP A 76 16.68 -17.24 -0.61
C TRP A 76 16.23 -18.18 -1.75
N VAL A 77 14.93 -18.33 -1.93
CA VAL A 77 14.32 -19.12 -3.02
C VAL A 77 14.58 -18.54 -4.42
N LEU A 78 14.96 -17.25 -4.52
CA LEU A 78 15.37 -16.60 -5.75
C LEU A 78 16.90 -16.62 -5.96
N HIS A 79 17.64 -17.14 -4.98
CA HIS A 79 19.11 -17.24 -4.99
C HIS A 79 19.59 -18.70 -5.00
N GLY A 80 18.75 -19.63 -5.46
CA GLY A 80 19.14 -21.05 -5.65
C GLY A 80 18.94 -21.96 -4.44
N HIS A 81 18.27 -21.47 -3.39
CA HIS A 81 17.99 -22.25 -2.19
C HIS A 81 16.51 -22.63 -2.12
N GLY A 82 16.13 -23.80 -2.64
CA GLY A 82 14.71 -24.14 -2.77
C GLY A 82 14.05 -23.41 -3.95
N ALA A 83 12.75 -23.16 -3.88
CA ALA A 83 12.00 -22.52 -4.95
C ALA A 83 10.77 -21.74 -4.41
N PRO A 84 10.32 -20.69 -5.11
CA PRO A 84 9.03 -20.04 -4.85
C PRO A 84 7.88 -21.04 -4.90
N ILE A 85 6.84 -20.78 -4.09
CA ILE A 85 5.58 -21.53 -4.11
C ILE A 85 4.45 -20.52 -4.34
N TYR A 86 3.58 -20.75 -5.31
CA TYR A 86 2.38 -19.94 -5.49
C TYR A 86 1.12 -20.71 -5.11
N THR A 87 0.33 -20.16 -4.20
CA THR A 87 -1.05 -20.58 -3.93
C THR A 87 -1.92 -19.33 -3.80
N ASN A 88 -3.19 -19.44 -4.19
CA ASN A 88 -4.22 -18.44 -3.95
C ASN A 88 -4.83 -18.68 -2.55
N VAL A 89 -5.92 -19.44 -2.46
CA VAL A 89 -6.65 -19.67 -1.20
C VAL A 89 -6.06 -20.78 -0.32
N ARG A 90 -5.33 -21.72 -0.91
CA ARG A 90 -4.95 -22.95 -0.20
C ARG A 90 -3.59 -22.80 0.45
N TYR A 91 -3.51 -22.99 1.76
CA TYR A 91 -2.22 -23.21 2.42
C TYR A 91 -1.40 -24.32 1.73
N PRO A 92 -0.09 -24.13 1.52
CA PRO A 92 0.80 -25.14 0.97
C PRO A 92 1.24 -26.20 2.00
N PHE A 93 0.56 -26.25 3.16
CA PHE A 93 0.80 -27.20 4.25
C PHE A 93 -0.53 -27.58 4.94
N PRO A 94 -0.60 -28.68 5.70
CA PRO A 94 -1.81 -29.08 6.41
C PRO A 94 -2.28 -28.01 7.41
N VAL A 95 -3.58 -27.68 7.37
CA VAL A 95 -4.17 -26.68 8.25
C VAL A 95 -4.45 -27.27 9.64
N ASP A 96 -3.49 -27.13 10.58
CA ASP A 96 -3.57 -27.60 11.96
C ASP A 96 -2.96 -26.58 12.94
N PRO A 97 -3.55 -25.37 13.09
CA PRO A 97 -2.95 -24.28 13.85
C PRO A 97 -2.74 -24.64 15.34
N PRO A 98 -1.52 -24.45 15.88
CA PRO A 98 -0.47 -23.58 15.36
C PRO A 98 0.72 -24.38 14.77
N HIS A 99 0.51 -25.67 14.50
CA HIS A 99 1.57 -26.59 14.12
C HIS A 99 2.02 -26.34 12.68
N VAL A 100 3.31 -26.50 12.42
CA VAL A 100 3.92 -26.30 11.11
C VAL A 100 4.40 -27.64 10.53
N PRO A 101 4.58 -27.76 9.20
CA PRO A 101 5.13 -28.98 8.62
C PRO A 101 6.53 -29.29 9.17
N ALA A 102 6.86 -30.59 9.24
CA ALA A 102 8.17 -31.05 9.69
C ALA A 102 9.29 -30.60 8.72
N GLU A 103 9.00 -30.65 7.42
CA GLU A 103 9.80 -30.01 6.38
C GLU A 103 9.54 -28.50 6.44
N ASN A 104 10.49 -27.77 7.04
CA ASN A 104 10.38 -26.34 7.26
C ASN A 104 11.74 -25.71 6.93
N PRO A 105 11.92 -25.27 5.67
CA PRO A 105 13.15 -24.63 5.23
C PRO A 105 13.54 -23.50 6.19
N THR A 106 14.75 -23.62 6.74
CA THR A 106 15.25 -22.75 7.80
C THR A 106 16.58 -22.17 7.37
N GLY A 107 16.62 -20.85 7.17
CA GLY A 107 17.79 -20.11 6.73
C GLY A 107 18.54 -19.49 7.91
N ASP A 108 19.77 -19.95 8.15
CA ASP A 108 20.71 -19.28 9.05
C ASP A 108 21.49 -18.23 8.26
N HIS A 109 21.43 -16.97 8.70
CA HIS A 109 22.11 -15.83 8.11
C HIS A 109 23.14 -15.30 9.12
N LEU A 110 24.35 -14.99 8.64
CA LEU A 110 25.44 -14.48 9.47
C LEU A 110 26.12 -13.29 8.81
N ARG A 111 26.25 -12.18 9.55
CA ARG A 111 26.92 -10.97 9.11
C ARG A 111 27.95 -10.52 10.13
N VAL A 112 29.19 -10.35 9.68
CA VAL A 112 30.23 -9.67 10.44
C VAL A 112 30.31 -8.23 9.99
N PHE A 113 30.34 -7.28 10.94
CA PHE A 113 30.45 -5.86 10.63
C PHE A 113 31.27 -5.10 11.68
N ASP A 114 31.86 -4.00 11.23
CA ASP A 114 32.56 -3.03 12.07
C ASP A 114 31.72 -1.77 12.16
N LEU A 115 31.82 -1.06 13.28
CA LEU A 115 31.24 0.28 13.39
C LEU A 115 32.11 1.27 12.59
N PRO A 116 31.51 2.26 11.91
CA PRO A 116 32.25 3.37 11.33
C PRO A 116 33.15 4.04 12.38
N GLY A 117 34.32 4.55 11.95
CA GLY A 117 35.27 5.20 12.86
C GLY A 117 34.74 6.51 13.50
N ASP A 118 33.65 7.05 12.97
CA ASP A 118 32.89 8.19 13.46
C ASP A 118 31.57 7.81 14.14
N TRP A 119 31.36 6.52 14.45
CA TRP A 119 30.21 6.08 15.24
C TRP A 119 30.25 6.74 16.63
N PRO A 120 29.15 7.35 17.11
CA PRO A 120 29.19 8.14 18.34
C PRO A 120 29.54 7.33 19.61
N ASP A 121 30.47 7.86 20.41
CA ASP A 121 30.84 7.36 21.74
C ASP A 121 29.82 7.85 22.80
N GLY A 122 28.69 7.15 22.96
CA GLY A 122 27.67 7.44 23.99
C GLY A 122 26.24 7.48 23.43
N GLY A 123 25.22 7.24 24.26
CA GLY A 123 23.86 6.90 23.82
C GLY A 123 23.64 5.39 23.74
N ASP A 124 22.46 4.97 23.31
CA ASP A 124 22.12 3.57 23.04
C ASP A 124 22.16 3.30 21.52
N ALA A 125 21.83 2.09 21.09
CA ALA A 125 21.64 1.75 19.69
C ALA A 125 20.52 0.72 19.55
N VAL A 126 19.82 0.75 18.41
CA VAL A 126 18.79 -0.24 18.07
C VAL A 126 19.13 -0.92 16.74
N LEU A 127 18.89 -2.22 16.70
CA LEU A 127 18.92 -3.02 15.48
C LEU A 127 17.49 -3.13 14.96
N ARG A 128 17.25 -2.64 13.74
CA ARG A 128 15.94 -2.59 13.10
C ARG A 128 15.88 -3.49 11.88
N PHE A 129 14.87 -4.35 11.83
CA PHE A 129 14.48 -5.15 10.67
C PHE A 129 13.21 -4.58 10.08
N GLU A 130 13.19 -4.23 8.80
CA GLU A 130 11.99 -3.69 8.14
C GLU A 130 11.01 -4.77 7.64
N GLY A 131 11.46 -6.04 7.54
CA GLY A 131 10.62 -7.17 7.10
C GLY A 131 11.40 -8.48 6.95
N VAL A 132 10.88 -9.55 7.55
CA VAL A 132 11.46 -10.90 7.52
C VAL A 132 10.35 -11.95 7.44
N GLU A 133 10.37 -12.80 6.42
CA GLU A 133 9.33 -13.81 6.19
C GLU A 133 9.78 -15.23 6.62
N SER A 134 9.14 -15.92 7.57
CA SER A 134 7.97 -15.51 8.39
C SER A 134 8.19 -15.45 9.90
N CYS A 135 9.24 -16.09 10.41
CA CYS A 135 9.61 -16.02 11.82
C CYS A 135 11.12 -15.97 11.99
N ALA A 136 11.59 -14.98 12.73
CA ALA A 136 13.00 -14.74 12.98
C ALA A 136 13.37 -14.99 14.44
N ARG A 137 14.59 -15.49 14.66
CA ARG A 137 15.30 -15.48 15.94
C ARG A 137 16.66 -14.80 15.75
N VAL A 138 16.99 -13.86 16.63
CA VAL A 138 18.09 -12.92 16.41
C VAL A 138 19.09 -12.97 17.55
N TRP A 139 20.37 -12.97 17.20
CA TRP A 139 21.48 -12.85 18.14
C TRP A 139 22.47 -11.78 17.67
N LEU A 140 23.07 -11.09 18.64
CA LEU A 140 24.22 -10.22 18.41
C LEU A 140 25.36 -10.64 19.34
N ASN A 141 26.54 -10.90 18.79
CA ASN A 141 27.73 -11.30 19.54
C ASN A 141 27.51 -12.53 20.44
N GLY A 142 26.61 -13.43 20.02
CA GLY A 142 26.24 -14.65 20.74
C GLY A 142 25.16 -14.47 21.80
N GLU A 143 24.71 -13.24 22.07
CA GLU A 143 23.59 -12.96 22.96
C GLU A 143 22.27 -12.95 22.17
N GLU A 144 21.28 -13.69 22.66
CA GLU A 144 19.95 -13.73 22.05
C GLU A 144 19.19 -12.45 22.34
N LEU A 145 18.79 -11.74 21.28
CA LEU A 145 17.98 -10.53 21.38
C LEU A 145 16.49 -10.88 21.52
N GLY A 146 16.04 -11.90 20.77
CA GLY A 146 14.67 -12.39 20.83
C GLY A 146 14.15 -12.99 19.53
N THR A 147 12.82 -13.05 19.41
CA THR A 147 12.10 -13.63 18.27
C THR A 147 10.95 -12.73 17.83
N PHE A 148 10.55 -12.82 16.56
CA PHE A 148 9.37 -12.11 16.07
C PHE A 148 8.70 -12.80 14.87
N LYS A 149 7.45 -12.38 14.60
CA LYS A 149 6.58 -12.74 13.47
C LYS A 149 5.87 -11.49 12.95
N GLY A 150 5.19 -11.58 11.81
CA GLY A 150 4.60 -10.42 11.14
C GLY A 150 5.51 -9.97 10.02
N SER A 151 5.46 -10.71 8.92
CA SER A 151 6.52 -10.70 7.90
C SER A 151 6.79 -9.32 7.32
N ARG A 152 5.74 -8.52 7.13
CA ARG A 152 5.82 -7.19 6.50
C ARG A 152 5.89 -6.05 7.52
N LEU A 153 6.12 -6.36 8.80
CA LEU A 153 6.11 -5.41 9.90
C LEU A 153 7.52 -5.23 10.50
N PRO A 154 7.88 -4.00 10.90
CA PRO A 154 9.20 -3.72 11.43
C PRO A 154 9.36 -4.18 12.88
N HIS A 155 10.58 -4.57 13.23
CA HIS A 155 10.96 -5.01 14.57
C HIS A 155 12.30 -4.41 14.98
N GLU A 156 12.39 -3.91 16.22
CA GLU A 156 13.58 -3.28 16.77
C GLU A 156 14.06 -3.98 18.04
N PHE A 157 15.37 -4.09 18.22
CA PHE A 157 16.01 -4.63 19.43
C PHE A 157 17.01 -3.62 19.99
N PRO A 158 17.05 -3.40 21.32
CA PRO A 158 18.11 -2.60 21.93
C PRO A 158 19.41 -3.38 21.91
N VAL A 159 20.49 -2.77 21.42
CA VAL A 159 21.78 -3.46 21.20
C VAL A 159 23.00 -2.65 21.66
N GLY A 160 22.84 -1.41 22.14
CA GLY A 160 23.98 -0.54 22.44
C GLY A 160 25.01 -1.13 23.38
N GLY A 161 24.56 -1.82 24.44
CA GLY A 161 25.45 -2.49 25.41
C GLY A 161 26.19 -3.73 24.89
N LEU A 162 25.83 -4.22 23.71
CA LEU A 162 26.39 -5.42 23.09
C LEU A 162 27.36 -5.11 21.95
N LEU A 163 27.36 -3.87 21.45
CA LEU A 163 28.18 -3.47 20.31
C LEU A 163 29.64 -3.32 20.70
N GLU A 164 30.50 -3.84 19.83
CA GLU A 164 31.94 -3.64 19.86
C GLU A 164 32.37 -2.72 18.71
N PRO A 165 33.51 -2.00 18.77
CA PRO A 165 33.98 -1.18 17.66
C PRO A 165 34.21 -1.97 16.36
N SER A 166 34.59 -3.25 16.47
CA SER A 166 34.89 -4.11 15.33
C SER A 166 34.56 -5.56 15.61
N GLY A 167 34.23 -6.33 14.57
CA GLY A 167 34.01 -7.77 14.66
C GLY A 167 32.66 -8.15 15.27
N ASN A 168 31.66 -7.27 15.20
CA ASN A 168 30.32 -7.63 15.62
C ASN A 168 29.77 -8.74 14.72
N VAL A 169 29.08 -9.69 15.32
CA VAL A 169 28.47 -10.83 14.64
C VAL A 169 26.95 -10.76 14.84
N LEU A 170 26.23 -10.41 13.78
CA LEU A 170 24.78 -10.51 13.72
C LEU A 170 24.41 -11.87 13.11
N ALA A 171 23.68 -12.67 13.88
CA ALA A 171 23.17 -13.97 13.47
C ALA A 171 21.64 -13.96 13.49
N VAL A 172 21.02 -14.47 12.42
CA VAL A 172 19.56 -14.50 12.28
C VAL A 172 19.15 -15.86 11.74
N ARG A 173 18.29 -16.58 12.47
CA ARG A 173 17.62 -17.78 11.98
C ARG A 173 16.22 -17.42 11.52
N VAL A 174 15.88 -17.79 10.29
CA VAL A 174 14.57 -17.52 9.68
C VAL A 174 13.90 -18.82 9.29
N HIS A 175 12.66 -19.02 9.72
CA HIS A 175 11.81 -20.13 9.29
C HIS A 175 10.84 -19.69 8.21
N GLN A 176 10.71 -20.50 7.16
CA GLN A 176 9.69 -20.29 6.14
C GLN A 176 8.29 -20.43 6.74
N TRP A 177 8.04 -21.52 7.46
CA TRP A 177 6.76 -21.79 8.09
C TRP A 177 6.80 -21.48 9.58
N SER A 178 5.79 -20.76 10.05
CA SER A 178 5.56 -20.48 11.46
C SER A 178 4.07 -20.44 11.76
N SER A 179 3.70 -20.31 13.02
CA SER A 179 2.33 -19.96 13.41
C SER A 179 1.86 -18.67 12.73
N GLY A 180 2.78 -17.75 12.42
CA GLY A 180 2.50 -16.52 11.66
C GLY A 180 2.04 -16.79 10.22
N SER A 181 2.42 -17.91 9.62
CA SER A 181 1.99 -18.28 8.26
C SER A 181 0.48 -18.50 8.15
N TYR A 182 -0.21 -18.90 9.23
CA TYR A 182 -1.68 -19.00 9.30
C TYR A 182 -2.39 -17.64 9.29
N LEU A 183 -1.64 -16.54 9.41
CA LEU A 183 -2.13 -15.17 9.37
C LEU A 183 -1.68 -14.45 8.09
N GLU A 184 -1.02 -15.15 7.17
CA GLU A 184 -0.32 -14.56 6.02
C GLU A 184 -0.58 -15.38 4.74
N ASP A 185 -1.84 -15.75 4.53
CA ASP A 185 -2.32 -16.55 3.40
C ASP A 185 -2.79 -15.70 2.20
N GLN A 186 -2.06 -14.61 1.93
CA GLN A 186 -2.35 -13.74 0.79
C GLN A 186 -2.21 -14.48 -0.55
N ASP A 187 -3.04 -14.13 -1.53
CA ASP A 187 -2.90 -14.57 -2.94
C ASP A 187 -1.62 -14.02 -3.58
N GLN A 188 -0.49 -14.67 -3.31
CA GLN A 188 0.82 -14.28 -3.80
C GLN A 188 1.83 -15.43 -3.67
N TRP A 189 3.08 -15.19 -4.07
CA TRP A 189 4.17 -16.12 -3.82
C TRP A 189 4.55 -16.21 -2.33
N TRP A 190 4.78 -17.42 -1.83
CA TRP A 190 5.52 -17.67 -0.58
C TRP A 190 7.02 -17.53 -0.85
N LEU A 191 7.65 -16.51 -0.24
CA LEU A 191 9.04 -16.13 -0.51
C LEU A 191 9.72 -15.82 0.84
N PRO A 192 10.27 -16.83 1.51
CA PRO A 192 10.93 -16.61 2.79
C PRO A 192 12.28 -15.89 2.63
N GLY A 193 12.67 -15.13 3.65
CA GLY A 193 13.92 -14.37 3.65
C GLY A 193 13.87 -13.07 4.46
N ILE A 194 15.03 -12.46 4.66
CA ILE A 194 15.16 -11.10 5.17
C ILE A 194 15.00 -10.18 3.95
N PHE A 195 13.77 -9.82 3.62
CA PHE A 195 13.44 -9.22 2.31
C PHE A 195 13.33 -7.69 2.32
N ARG A 196 13.46 -7.07 3.49
CA ARG A 196 13.67 -5.61 3.64
C ARG A 196 14.91 -5.33 4.48
N GLU A 197 15.23 -4.06 4.59
CA GLU A 197 16.44 -3.51 5.17
C GLU A 197 16.70 -4.01 6.60
N VAL A 198 17.98 -4.20 6.89
CA VAL A 198 18.49 -4.33 8.26
C VAL A 198 19.38 -3.13 8.54
N THR A 199 19.06 -2.40 9.60
CA THR A 199 19.77 -1.16 9.95
C THR A 199 20.15 -1.15 11.43
N LEU A 200 21.33 -0.60 11.71
CA LEU A 200 21.72 -0.23 13.06
C LEU A 200 21.53 1.29 13.19
N GLU A 201 20.76 1.72 14.16
CA GLU A 201 20.51 3.13 14.44
C GLU A 201 21.10 3.50 15.79
N HIS A 202 21.92 4.54 15.82
CA HIS A 202 22.35 5.18 17.05
C HIS A 202 21.16 5.91 17.70
N ARG A 203 21.06 5.82 19.02
CA ARG A 203 19.99 6.42 19.82
C ARG A 203 20.61 7.33 20.87
N PRO A 204 20.89 8.61 20.54
CA PRO A 204 21.45 9.55 21.51
C PRO A 204 20.54 9.72 22.75
N GLU A 205 21.11 10.19 23.87
CA GLU A 205 20.32 10.52 25.05
C GLU A 205 19.29 11.60 24.69
N GLY A 206 18.01 11.34 24.99
CA GLY A 206 16.91 12.21 24.57
C GLY A 206 16.51 12.07 23.09
N SER A 207 16.92 11.00 22.42
CA SER A 207 16.42 10.62 21.09
C SER A 207 14.92 10.35 21.07
N LEU A 208 14.31 10.52 19.91
CA LEU A 208 12.87 10.50 19.70
C LEU A 208 12.32 9.08 19.68
N ALA A 209 11.66 8.65 20.75
CA ALA A 209 11.09 7.31 20.86
C ALA A 209 9.81 7.15 20.04
N ASP A 210 8.92 8.15 20.07
CA ASP A 210 7.70 8.20 19.26
C ASP A 210 7.31 9.66 18.96
N TYR A 211 6.56 9.86 17.88
CA TYR A 211 5.88 11.10 17.57
C TYR A 211 4.62 10.88 16.71
N PHE A 212 3.65 11.76 16.87
CA PHE A 212 2.40 11.74 16.11
C PHE A 212 2.02 13.13 15.60
N VAL A 213 1.96 13.26 14.27
CA VAL A 213 1.53 14.46 13.56
C VAL A 213 0.02 14.46 13.40
N HIS A 214 -0.64 15.47 13.96
CA HIS A 214 -2.05 15.78 13.74
C HIS A 214 -2.13 17.08 12.92
N ALA A 215 -2.58 16.98 11.67
CA ALA A 215 -2.64 18.10 10.73
C ALA A 215 -4.02 18.16 10.04
N SER A 216 -5.02 18.71 10.74
CA SER A 216 -6.39 18.84 10.22
C SER A 216 -6.54 20.10 9.35
N TYR A 217 -7.44 20.06 8.39
CA TYR A 217 -7.86 21.21 7.58
C TYR A 217 -9.36 21.51 7.78
N ASP A 218 -9.69 22.78 8.00
CA ASP A 218 -11.05 23.31 8.00
C ASP A 218 -11.37 23.92 6.64
N HIS A 219 -12.22 23.24 5.88
CA HIS A 219 -12.60 23.63 4.53
C HIS A 219 -13.53 24.85 4.48
N THR A 220 -14.08 25.29 5.62
CA THR A 220 -14.97 26.45 5.71
C THR A 220 -14.20 27.75 5.94
N THR A 221 -13.07 27.68 6.65
CA THR A 221 -12.21 28.83 6.95
C THR A 221 -10.95 28.89 6.07
N GLY A 222 -10.50 27.74 5.52
CA GLY A 222 -9.23 27.62 4.83
C GLY A 222 -8.02 27.50 5.77
N GLU A 223 -8.26 27.20 7.05
CA GLU A 223 -7.22 27.10 8.07
C GLU A 223 -6.83 25.64 8.35
N GLY A 224 -5.55 25.41 8.59
CA GLY A 224 -4.99 24.16 9.07
C GLY A 224 -4.64 24.25 10.54
N THR A 225 -4.94 23.20 11.32
CA THR A 225 -4.51 23.08 12.71
C THR A 225 -3.47 21.97 12.84
N LEU A 226 -2.28 22.34 13.32
CA LEU A 226 -1.16 21.44 13.54
C LEU A 226 -0.96 21.20 15.04
N ARG A 227 -0.83 19.95 15.44
CA ARG A 227 -0.26 19.49 16.72
C ARG A 227 0.70 18.34 16.42
N ILE A 228 1.90 18.34 17.00
CA ILE A 228 2.77 17.16 16.97
C ILE A 228 3.05 16.75 18.41
N ASP A 229 2.62 15.55 18.76
CA ASP A 229 2.93 14.91 20.04
C ASP A 229 4.26 14.16 19.91
N SER A 230 5.08 14.12 20.95
CA SER A 230 6.34 13.37 20.93
C SER A 230 6.80 12.93 22.32
N ASP A 231 7.58 11.86 22.36
CA ASP A 231 8.32 11.42 23.54
C ASP A 231 9.81 11.18 23.20
N PRO A 232 10.76 11.89 23.84
CA PRO A 232 10.55 13.01 24.76
C PRO A 232 9.96 14.23 24.05
N GLY A 233 9.50 15.21 24.84
CA GLY A 233 9.07 16.49 24.30
C GLY A 233 10.18 17.23 23.55
N GLY A 234 9.79 17.98 22.52
CA GLY A 234 10.70 18.69 21.63
C GLY A 234 10.14 20.01 21.11
N ARG A 235 10.83 20.59 20.13
CA ARG A 235 10.46 21.82 19.43
C ARG A 235 10.14 21.51 17.98
N ILE A 236 9.02 22.04 17.50
CA ILE A 236 8.52 21.89 16.14
C ILE A 236 8.75 23.20 15.41
N THR A 237 9.34 23.17 14.22
CA THR A 237 9.42 24.34 13.34
C THR A 237 8.86 24.02 11.96
N VAL A 238 7.97 24.89 11.46
CA VAL A 238 7.46 24.86 10.07
C VAL A 238 7.75 26.23 9.46
N PRO A 239 8.93 26.43 8.83
CA PRO A 239 9.41 27.75 8.42
C PRO A 239 8.46 28.48 7.47
N GLU A 240 7.86 27.77 6.52
CA GLU A 240 6.97 28.38 5.53
C GLU A 240 5.67 28.93 6.17
N LEU A 241 5.17 28.28 7.22
CA LEU A 241 4.01 28.74 7.98
C LEU A 241 4.38 29.68 9.14
N GLY A 242 5.68 29.95 9.35
CA GLY A 242 6.18 30.73 10.48
C GLY A 242 5.86 30.11 11.84
N LEU A 243 5.69 28.78 11.92
CA LEU A 243 5.37 28.08 13.15
C LEU A 243 6.63 27.67 13.91
N ASP A 244 6.58 27.86 15.21
CA ASP A 244 7.60 27.50 16.19
C ASP A 244 6.88 27.13 17.50
N LEU A 245 6.74 25.83 17.76
CA LEU A 245 5.84 25.29 18.78
C LEU A 245 6.60 24.32 19.68
N ALA A 246 6.19 24.21 20.94
CA ALA A 246 6.53 23.03 21.72
C ALA A 246 5.65 21.85 21.28
N THR A 247 6.17 20.62 21.40
CA THR A 247 5.38 19.42 21.18
C THR A 247 4.18 19.36 22.13
N GLY A 248 3.03 18.93 21.61
CA GLY A 248 1.73 18.97 22.30
C GLY A 248 0.99 20.30 22.20
N GLU A 249 1.64 21.40 21.79
CA GLU A 249 0.94 22.66 21.48
C GLU A 249 0.27 22.58 20.11
N SER A 250 -0.84 23.30 19.96
CA SER A 250 -1.58 23.41 18.70
C SER A 250 -1.50 24.83 18.14
N ALA A 251 -1.37 24.95 16.83
CA ALA A 251 -1.46 26.22 16.12
C ALA A 251 -2.38 26.11 14.90
N THR A 252 -3.18 27.15 14.68
CA THR A 252 -4.10 27.26 13.56
C THR A 252 -3.68 28.43 12.67
N VAL A 253 -3.43 28.16 11.38
CA VAL A 253 -2.98 29.15 10.40
C VAL A 253 -3.62 28.87 9.04
N PRO A 254 -3.72 29.86 8.13
CA PRO A 254 -4.11 29.60 6.74
C PRO A 254 -3.14 28.63 6.07
N VAL A 255 -3.66 27.61 5.38
CA VAL A 255 -2.86 26.62 4.64
C VAL A 255 -3.53 26.24 3.32
N GLU A 256 -2.73 25.85 2.35
CA GLU A 256 -3.16 25.00 1.25
C GLU A 256 -3.30 23.53 1.73
N PRO A 257 -4.45 22.86 1.50
CA PRO A 257 -4.67 21.50 1.95
C PRO A 257 -3.97 20.46 1.08
N TRP A 258 -3.66 19.30 1.67
CA TRP A 258 -3.16 18.14 0.95
C TRP A 258 -4.33 17.34 0.34
N THR A 259 -4.20 16.99 -0.94
CA THR A 259 -5.09 16.04 -1.64
C THR A 259 -4.29 15.21 -2.65
N ALA A 260 -4.87 14.14 -3.19
CA ALA A 260 -4.24 13.38 -4.29
C ALA A 260 -4.10 14.18 -5.61
N GLU A 261 -4.86 15.27 -5.77
CA GLU A 261 -4.81 16.14 -6.95
C GLU A 261 -3.81 17.29 -6.77
N THR A 262 -3.71 17.81 -5.55
CA THR A 262 -2.81 18.89 -5.13
C THR A 262 -2.05 18.48 -3.84
N PRO A 263 -0.99 17.66 -3.95
CA PRO A 263 -0.32 17.05 -2.79
C PRO A 263 0.61 18.04 -2.05
N ARG A 264 0.02 19.06 -1.43
CA ARG A 264 0.75 20.12 -0.72
C ARG A 264 1.39 19.58 0.57
N LEU A 265 2.72 19.60 0.64
CA LEU A 265 3.51 19.19 1.82
C LEU A 265 4.38 20.33 2.38
N TYR A 266 4.21 20.67 3.65
CA TYR A 266 5.05 21.65 4.35
C TYR A 266 6.22 20.95 5.02
N GLU A 267 7.44 21.42 4.75
CA GLU A 267 8.64 20.93 5.44
C GLU A 267 8.62 21.38 6.91
N ALA A 268 8.82 20.41 7.80
CA ALA A 268 8.83 20.60 9.24
C ALA A 268 10.02 19.89 9.88
N TRP A 269 10.45 20.38 11.04
CA TRP A 269 11.48 19.75 11.85
C TRP A 269 10.96 19.54 13.26
N LEU A 270 11.15 18.34 13.79
CA LEU A 270 10.92 18.01 15.20
C LEU A 270 12.29 17.77 15.83
N THR A 271 12.66 18.64 16.76
CA THR A 271 13.98 18.63 17.41
C THR A 271 13.82 18.40 18.91
N THR A 272 14.34 17.29 19.40
CA THR A 272 14.48 17.00 20.84
C THR A 272 15.87 17.47 21.32
N VAL A 273 16.24 17.12 22.56
CA VAL A 273 17.60 17.40 23.06
C VAL A 273 18.67 16.57 22.33
N GLY A 274 18.30 15.36 21.88
CA GLY A 274 19.25 14.39 21.32
C GLY A 274 19.14 14.18 19.81
N GLU A 275 18.01 14.49 19.19
CA GLU A 275 17.72 14.12 17.80
C GLU A 275 16.89 15.19 17.09
N SER A 276 17.17 15.43 15.82
CA SER A 276 16.34 16.23 14.92
C SER A 276 15.86 15.38 13.76
N VAL A 277 14.54 15.30 13.58
CA VAL A 277 13.91 14.57 12.47
C VAL A 277 13.21 15.55 11.53
N SER A 278 13.36 15.34 10.23
CA SER A 278 12.62 16.13 9.22
C SER A 278 11.33 15.42 8.83
N LEU A 279 10.24 16.17 8.77
CA LEU A 279 8.89 15.70 8.51
C LEU A 279 8.27 16.49 7.37
N ARG A 280 7.32 15.88 6.66
CA ARG A 280 6.50 16.55 5.66
C ARG A 280 5.06 16.52 6.10
N VAL A 281 4.47 17.69 6.32
CA VAL A 281 3.11 17.84 6.87
C VAL A 281 2.14 18.13 5.74
N GLY A 282 1.15 17.26 5.53
CA GLY A 282 0.01 17.52 4.65
C GLY A 282 -1.24 17.77 5.47
N PHE A 283 -1.85 18.95 5.36
CA PHE A 283 -3.06 19.30 6.11
C PHE A 283 -4.30 18.72 5.42
N ARG A 284 -4.98 17.79 6.08
CA ARG A 284 -6.21 17.18 5.57
C ARG A 284 -7.08 16.60 6.68
N THR A 285 -8.39 16.69 6.50
CA THR A 285 -9.37 16.09 7.42
C THR A 285 -10.20 15.05 6.68
N VAL A 286 -10.27 13.83 7.23
CA VAL A 286 -11.09 12.72 6.73
C VAL A 286 -12.28 12.53 7.67
N VAL A 287 -13.49 12.44 7.13
CA VAL A 287 -14.71 12.15 7.90
C VAL A 287 -15.66 11.27 7.12
N VAL A 288 -16.50 10.50 7.82
CA VAL A 288 -17.72 9.91 7.24
C VAL A 288 -18.91 10.73 7.73
N GLU A 289 -19.61 11.36 6.80
CA GLU A 289 -20.75 12.22 7.09
C GLU A 289 -21.79 12.08 5.96
N ASP A 290 -23.07 11.99 6.31
CA ASP A 290 -24.19 11.80 5.37
C ASP A 290 -24.09 10.53 4.50
N GLY A 291 -23.30 9.55 4.94
CA GLY A 291 -22.99 8.34 4.18
C GLY A 291 -22.00 8.55 3.04
N LEU A 292 -21.16 9.58 3.16
CA LEU A 292 -20.05 9.87 2.28
C LEU A 292 -18.77 9.95 3.10
N LEU A 293 -17.72 9.29 2.62
CA LEU A 293 -16.35 9.61 3.00
C LEU A 293 -15.97 10.94 2.34
N LYS A 294 -15.74 11.95 3.17
CA LYS A 294 -15.31 13.28 2.73
C LYS A 294 -13.87 13.51 3.15
N VAL A 295 -13.09 14.10 2.26
CA VAL A 295 -11.79 14.70 2.58
C VAL A 295 -11.90 16.19 2.34
N ASN A 296 -11.49 17.00 3.31
CA ASN A 296 -11.53 18.47 3.21
C ASN A 296 -12.93 18.99 2.79
N GLY A 297 -13.99 18.38 3.34
CA GLY A 297 -15.38 18.75 3.11
C GLY A 297 -15.99 18.24 1.79
N ARG A 298 -15.24 17.52 0.96
CA ARG A 298 -15.72 17.02 -0.34
C ARG A 298 -15.69 15.50 -0.40
N ARG A 299 -16.70 14.90 -1.03
CA ARG A 299 -16.70 13.48 -1.39
C ARG A 299 -15.48 13.18 -2.27
N VAL A 300 -14.84 12.04 -2.05
CA VAL A 300 -13.74 11.54 -2.89
C VAL A 300 -14.23 10.44 -3.83
N LEU A 301 -13.80 10.46 -5.08
CA LEU A 301 -13.95 9.32 -6.00
C LEU A 301 -12.61 8.58 -6.13
N PHE A 302 -12.55 7.35 -5.60
CA PHE A 302 -11.39 6.47 -5.70
C PHE A 302 -11.30 5.85 -7.09
N ARG A 303 -10.24 6.21 -7.81
CA ARG A 303 -9.81 5.61 -9.08
C ARG A 303 -8.57 4.78 -8.77
N GLY A 304 -8.79 3.64 -8.14
CA GLY A 304 -7.75 2.92 -7.41
C GLY A 304 -7.25 1.65 -8.08
N VAL A 305 -6.13 1.15 -7.55
CA VAL A 305 -5.60 -0.19 -7.83
C VAL A 305 -5.14 -0.86 -6.53
N ASN A 306 -5.27 -2.18 -6.45
CA ASN A 306 -4.57 -3.01 -5.46
C ASN A 306 -3.11 -3.15 -5.90
N ARG A 307 -2.17 -3.01 -4.96
CA ARG A 307 -0.73 -3.09 -5.24
C ARG A 307 -0.02 -3.99 -4.23
N HIS A 308 0.37 -5.17 -4.71
CA HIS A 308 1.41 -5.98 -4.08
C HIS A 308 2.82 -5.42 -4.33
N GLU A 309 3.77 -5.74 -3.46
CA GLU A 309 5.18 -5.46 -3.69
C GLU A 309 5.83 -6.59 -4.50
N PHE A 310 6.07 -6.36 -5.79
CA PHE A 310 6.67 -7.38 -6.63
C PHE A 310 7.67 -6.86 -7.65
N HIS A 311 8.81 -7.52 -7.75
CA HIS A 311 9.79 -7.39 -8.82
C HIS A 311 10.04 -8.75 -9.47
N PRO A 312 10.04 -8.86 -10.81
CA PRO A 312 10.13 -10.15 -11.52
C PRO A 312 11.48 -10.86 -11.37
N GLU A 313 12.46 -10.24 -10.72
CA GLU A 313 13.76 -10.85 -10.39
C GLU A 313 14.02 -10.90 -8.88
N ASN A 314 13.40 -10.01 -8.09
CA ASN A 314 13.75 -9.81 -6.67
C ASN A 314 12.60 -10.13 -5.71
N GLY A 315 11.43 -10.55 -6.22
CA GLY A 315 10.26 -10.83 -5.37
C GLY A 315 9.77 -9.56 -4.66
N ARG A 316 9.56 -9.63 -3.34
CA ARG A 316 9.14 -8.49 -2.51
C ARG A 316 10.26 -7.52 -2.15
N ALA A 317 11.52 -7.82 -2.49
CA ALA A 317 12.63 -6.87 -2.32
C ALA A 317 12.61 -5.81 -3.45
N VAL A 318 11.62 -4.90 -3.40
CA VAL A 318 11.38 -3.85 -4.40
C VAL A 318 12.15 -2.58 -4.02
N ASP A 319 12.95 -2.05 -4.93
CA ASP A 319 13.72 -0.82 -4.66
C ASP A 319 12.90 0.47 -4.80
N LEU A 320 13.43 1.56 -4.24
CA LEU A 320 12.77 2.87 -4.23
C LEU A 320 12.48 3.40 -5.65
N ALA A 321 13.39 3.13 -6.59
CA ALA A 321 13.24 3.57 -7.97
C ALA A 321 12.05 2.87 -8.66
N THR A 322 11.87 1.58 -8.39
CA THR A 322 10.75 0.77 -8.87
C THR A 322 9.44 1.20 -8.22
N MET A 323 9.42 1.43 -6.90
CA MET A 323 8.26 2.00 -6.21
C MET A 323 7.81 3.32 -6.84
N ARG A 324 8.74 4.25 -7.09
CA ARG A 324 8.44 5.53 -7.76
C ARG A 324 7.97 5.32 -9.19
N ARG A 325 8.58 4.39 -9.95
CA ARG A 325 8.16 4.06 -11.32
C ARG A 325 6.71 3.59 -11.36
N ASP A 326 6.31 2.72 -10.43
CA ASP A 326 4.93 2.24 -10.33
C ASP A 326 3.97 3.42 -10.12
N LEU A 327 4.21 4.27 -9.10
CA LEU A 327 3.34 5.42 -8.80
C LEU A 327 3.29 6.45 -9.93
N VAL A 328 4.42 6.74 -10.58
CA VAL A 328 4.45 7.63 -11.76
C VAL A 328 3.63 7.05 -12.91
N LEU A 329 3.72 5.74 -13.15
CA LEU A 329 2.94 5.07 -14.17
C LEU A 329 1.44 5.10 -13.84
N MET A 330 1.07 4.90 -12.58
CA MET A 330 -0.30 5.04 -12.08
C MET A 330 -0.85 6.46 -12.37
N LYS A 331 -0.14 7.52 -11.97
CA LYS A 331 -0.57 8.91 -12.21
C LYS A 331 -0.73 9.22 -13.70
N ARG A 332 0.16 8.71 -14.57
CA ARG A 332 0.05 8.81 -16.04
C ARG A 332 -1.17 8.09 -16.63
N HIS A 333 -1.83 7.24 -15.85
CA HIS A 333 -3.04 6.52 -16.21
C HIS A 333 -4.23 6.95 -15.35
N ASN A 334 -4.23 8.19 -14.86
CA ASN A 334 -5.34 8.83 -14.13
C ASN A 334 -5.70 8.19 -12.77
N ILE A 335 -4.91 7.21 -12.29
CA ILE A 335 -5.09 6.58 -10.99
C ILE A 335 -4.78 7.59 -9.88
N ASN A 336 -5.64 7.65 -8.86
CA ASN A 336 -5.50 8.56 -7.73
C ASN A 336 -5.46 7.86 -6.36
N ALA A 337 -5.53 6.52 -6.33
CA ALA A 337 -5.57 5.77 -5.08
C ALA A 337 -4.89 4.41 -5.18
N VAL A 338 -4.37 3.92 -4.05
CA VAL A 338 -3.75 2.59 -3.90
C VAL A 338 -4.27 1.92 -2.63
N ARG A 339 -4.60 0.64 -2.73
CA ARG A 339 -4.73 -0.26 -1.58
C ARG A 339 -3.47 -1.12 -1.49
N THR A 340 -2.86 -1.19 -0.31
CA THR A 340 -1.61 -1.95 -0.09
C THR A 340 -1.93 -3.43 0.17
N SER A 341 -2.42 -4.12 -0.86
CA SER A 341 -2.88 -5.50 -0.78
C SER A 341 -1.72 -6.47 -0.47
N HIS A 342 -1.75 -7.28 0.60
CA HIS A 342 -2.62 -7.17 1.79
C HIS A 342 -1.75 -7.09 3.04
N TYR A 343 -0.90 -6.07 3.06
CA TYR A 343 0.06 -5.81 4.11
C TYR A 343 0.67 -4.42 3.94
N PRO A 344 1.27 -3.85 5.00
CA PRO A 344 1.88 -2.55 4.90
C PRO A 344 3.08 -2.60 3.94
N PRO A 345 3.22 -1.64 3.01
CA PRO A 345 4.27 -1.65 1.99
C PRO A 345 5.63 -1.33 2.64
N HIS A 346 6.71 -1.32 1.87
CA HIS A 346 7.96 -0.73 2.32
C HIS A 346 7.68 0.72 2.75
N PRO A 347 8.13 1.19 3.94
CA PRO A 347 7.65 2.45 4.51
C PRO A 347 7.95 3.70 3.64
N ALA A 348 9.03 3.68 2.85
CA ALA A 348 9.31 4.75 1.88
C ALA A 348 8.24 4.91 0.79
N PHE A 349 7.44 3.88 0.50
CA PHE A 349 6.35 3.94 -0.49
C PHE A 349 5.30 4.98 -0.10
N LEU A 350 4.92 5.04 1.17
CA LEU A 350 3.93 6.02 1.65
C LEU A 350 4.45 7.45 1.52
N GLY A 351 5.74 7.67 1.74
CA GLY A 351 6.38 8.95 1.47
C GLY A 351 6.32 9.35 -0.02
N LEU A 352 6.37 8.40 -0.94
CA LEU A 352 6.16 8.68 -2.37
C LEU A 352 4.69 8.97 -2.69
N CYS A 353 3.74 8.30 -2.03
CA CYS A 353 2.31 8.60 -2.16
C CYS A 353 1.96 10.01 -1.66
N ASP A 354 2.55 10.44 -0.54
CA ASP A 354 2.40 11.80 -0.03
C ASP A 354 2.86 12.84 -1.05
N GLU A 355 3.99 12.58 -1.72
CA GLU A 355 4.62 13.50 -2.68
C GLU A 355 3.89 13.54 -4.03
N LEU A 356 3.56 12.36 -4.58
CA LEU A 356 2.96 12.22 -5.90
C LEU A 356 1.43 12.41 -5.89
N GLY A 357 0.83 12.36 -4.71
CA GLY A 357 -0.61 12.53 -4.49
C GLY A 357 -1.40 11.29 -4.89
N LEU A 358 -1.48 10.32 -3.98
CA LEU A 358 -2.41 9.20 -4.07
C LEU A 358 -3.06 8.96 -2.71
N TRP A 359 -4.36 8.70 -2.69
CA TRP A 359 -5.06 8.22 -1.50
C TRP A 359 -4.63 6.78 -1.20
N VAL A 360 -4.39 6.47 0.07
CA VAL A 360 -3.95 5.14 0.49
C VAL A 360 -4.95 4.51 1.46
N ILE A 361 -5.37 3.29 1.14
CA ILE A 361 -5.86 2.32 2.12
C ILE A 361 -4.65 1.50 2.55
N ASP A 362 -4.18 1.76 3.76
CA ASP A 362 -3.03 1.05 4.33
C ASP A 362 -3.56 -0.16 5.11
N GLU A 363 -3.11 -1.34 4.74
CA GLU A 363 -3.73 -2.60 5.13
C GLU A 363 -2.84 -3.44 6.00
N CYS A 364 -3.40 -3.90 7.12
CA CYS A 364 -2.69 -4.70 8.09
C CYS A 364 -2.26 -6.03 7.48
N ASP A 365 -1.11 -6.53 7.91
CA ASP A 365 -0.55 -7.79 7.46
C ASP A 365 -1.35 -8.95 8.04
N LEU A 366 -2.50 -9.28 7.46
CA LEU A 366 -3.43 -10.27 8.00
C LEU A 366 -4.34 -10.84 6.89
N GLU A 367 -4.18 -12.14 6.62
CA GLU A 367 -5.06 -12.93 5.76
C GLU A 367 -5.18 -14.38 6.24
N THR A 368 -6.41 -14.88 6.39
CA THR A 368 -6.69 -16.26 6.84
C THR A 368 -7.60 -17.02 5.85
N HIS A 369 -7.54 -16.67 4.57
CA HIS A 369 -8.48 -17.11 3.53
C HIS A 369 -8.62 -18.64 3.43
N GLY A 370 -7.54 -19.41 3.60
CA GLY A 370 -7.58 -20.86 3.60
C GLY A 370 -8.42 -21.50 4.71
N PHE A 371 -8.86 -20.74 5.73
CA PHE A 371 -9.88 -21.21 6.67
C PHE A 371 -11.30 -21.16 6.10
N GLY A 372 -11.55 -20.37 5.05
CA GLY A 372 -12.83 -20.29 4.35
C GLY A 372 -13.26 -21.64 3.77
N VAL A 373 -12.32 -22.43 3.21
CA VAL A 373 -12.61 -23.79 2.71
C VAL A 373 -12.92 -24.80 3.82
N LEU A 374 -12.67 -24.42 5.08
CA LEU A 374 -12.96 -25.21 6.27
C LEU A 374 -14.19 -24.70 7.04
N ASP A 375 -15.02 -23.87 6.41
CA ASP A 375 -16.15 -23.17 7.03
C ASP A 375 -15.72 -22.35 8.25
N TRP A 376 -14.55 -21.71 8.17
CA TRP A 376 -13.93 -20.88 9.22
C TRP A 376 -13.68 -21.60 10.55
N ARG A 377 -13.68 -22.94 10.56
CA ARG A 377 -13.41 -23.72 11.79
C ARG A 377 -11.98 -23.48 12.27
N ASN A 378 -11.84 -23.14 13.55
CA ASN A 378 -10.56 -22.83 14.20
C ASN A 378 -9.81 -21.64 13.55
N ASN A 379 -10.52 -20.73 12.88
CA ASN A 379 -9.93 -19.53 12.29
C ASN A 379 -9.25 -18.67 13.39
N PRO A 380 -7.97 -18.29 13.23
CA PRO A 380 -7.23 -17.51 14.23
C PRO A 380 -7.92 -16.23 14.68
N VAL A 381 -8.66 -15.54 13.80
CA VAL A 381 -9.29 -14.26 14.16
C VAL A 381 -10.43 -14.37 15.19
N ASP A 382 -10.95 -15.57 15.46
CA ASP A 382 -11.96 -15.81 16.51
C ASP A 382 -11.42 -16.66 17.69
N ASP A 383 -10.11 -16.83 17.78
CA ASP A 383 -9.45 -17.56 18.87
C ASP A 383 -8.60 -16.61 19.71
N ASP A 384 -9.02 -16.38 20.97
CA ASP A 384 -8.41 -15.42 21.89
C ASP A 384 -6.91 -15.67 22.15
N ARG A 385 -6.41 -16.89 21.87
CA ARG A 385 -4.98 -17.22 21.97
C ARG A 385 -4.13 -16.51 20.90
N TRP A 386 -4.74 -16.02 19.83
CA TRP A 386 -4.10 -15.28 18.74
C TRP A 386 -4.28 -13.76 18.85
N THR A 387 -5.23 -13.28 19.67
CA THR A 387 -5.48 -11.84 19.84
C THR A 387 -4.22 -11.01 20.10
N PRO A 388 -3.24 -11.44 20.92
CA PRO A 388 -1.99 -10.70 21.08
C PRO A 388 -1.20 -10.51 19.78
N ALA A 389 -1.18 -11.50 18.88
CA ALA A 389 -0.51 -11.38 17.58
C ALA A 389 -1.29 -10.50 16.61
N LEU A 390 -2.62 -10.51 16.67
CA LEU A 390 -3.48 -9.65 15.85
C LEU A 390 -3.35 -8.17 16.25
N LEU A 391 -3.34 -7.89 17.57
CA LEU A 391 -3.11 -6.54 18.09
C LEU A 391 -1.70 -6.04 17.75
N ASP A 392 -0.66 -6.86 17.94
CA ASP A 392 0.72 -6.48 17.58
C ASP A 392 0.85 -6.13 16.08
N ARG A 393 0.14 -6.86 15.19
CA ARG A 393 0.10 -6.54 13.75
C ARG A 393 -0.55 -5.18 13.47
N ALA A 394 -1.70 -4.90 14.08
CA ALA A 394 -2.38 -3.61 13.96
C ALA A 394 -1.54 -2.45 14.54
N GLU A 395 -0.97 -2.67 15.73
CA GLU A 395 -0.08 -1.72 16.42
C GLU A 395 1.10 -1.35 15.54
N ARG A 396 1.83 -2.34 15.01
CA ARG A 396 3.02 -2.10 14.18
C ARG A 396 2.70 -1.34 12.89
N MET A 397 1.59 -1.63 12.23
CA MET A 397 1.16 -0.88 11.03
C MET A 397 0.87 0.57 11.40
N VAL A 398 -0.08 0.80 12.31
CA VAL A 398 -0.54 2.15 12.64
C VAL A 398 0.59 3.00 13.20
N GLU A 399 1.38 2.47 14.14
CA GLU A 399 2.46 3.24 14.75
C GLU A 399 3.54 3.63 13.73
N ARG A 400 3.82 2.77 12.75
CA ARG A 400 4.80 3.03 11.68
C ARG A 400 4.33 4.15 10.75
N ASP A 401 3.04 4.16 10.39
CA ASP A 401 2.54 4.90 9.23
C ASP A 401 1.60 6.08 9.56
N LYS A 402 1.22 6.28 10.83
CA LYS A 402 0.26 7.30 11.30
C LYS A 402 0.55 8.75 10.89
N ASN A 403 1.78 9.04 10.47
CA ASN A 403 2.24 10.38 10.11
C ASN A 403 2.07 10.73 8.61
N HIS A 404 1.62 9.79 7.77
CA HIS A 404 1.45 10.00 6.34
C HIS A 404 0.07 10.60 5.99
N PRO A 405 -0.01 11.81 5.37
CA PRO A 405 -1.29 12.38 4.94
C PRO A 405 -2.00 11.54 3.88
N ALA A 406 -1.25 10.79 3.06
CA ALA A 406 -1.80 9.90 2.03
C ALA A 406 -2.71 8.81 2.57
N VAL A 407 -2.42 8.30 3.78
CA VAL A 407 -3.25 7.27 4.41
C VAL A 407 -4.55 7.91 4.89
N VAL A 408 -5.67 7.46 4.31
CA VAL A 408 -7.03 7.92 4.65
C VAL A 408 -7.88 6.83 5.29
N MET A 409 -7.47 5.56 5.16
CA MET A 409 -8.12 4.42 5.82
C MET A 409 -7.07 3.46 6.39
N TRP A 410 -7.39 2.88 7.55
CA TRP A 410 -6.73 1.68 8.06
C TRP A 410 -7.57 0.46 7.71
N SER A 411 -6.99 -0.53 7.04
CA SER A 411 -7.66 -1.81 6.77
C SER A 411 -7.20 -2.87 7.76
N LEU A 412 -8.16 -3.62 8.33
CA LEU A 412 -7.88 -4.66 9.33
C LEU A 412 -7.15 -5.88 8.76
N GLY A 413 -7.21 -6.09 7.44
CA GLY A 413 -6.70 -7.27 6.75
C GLY A 413 -7.59 -7.61 5.55
N ASN A 414 -7.40 -8.81 4.98
CA ASN A 414 -8.13 -9.29 3.82
C ASN A 414 -8.66 -10.72 4.03
N GLU A 415 -9.88 -11.00 3.59
CA GLU A 415 -10.46 -12.37 3.54
C GLU A 415 -10.23 -13.24 4.80
N CYS A 416 -10.36 -12.63 5.99
CA CYS A 416 -10.13 -13.32 7.27
C CYS A 416 -11.40 -13.89 7.92
N GLY A 417 -12.57 -13.79 7.28
CA GLY A 417 -13.86 -14.08 7.91
C GLY A 417 -14.21 -13.04 8.99
N THR A 418 -14.80 -13.47 10.10
CA THR A 418 -15.21 -12.59 11.21
C THR A 418 -14.81 -13.17 12.55
N GLY A 419 -14.41 -12.36 13.53
CA GLY A 419 -14.07 -12.85 14.86
C GLY A 419 -13.65 -11.77 15.84
N ARG A 420 -13.64 -12.10 17.13
CA ARG A 420 -13.35 -11.15 18.23
C ARG A 420 -11.98 -10.49 18.15
N GLY A 421 -11.00 -11.13 17.51
CA GLY A 421 -9.67 -10.57 17.27
C GLY A 421 -9.71 -9.36 16.33
N LEU A 422 -10.55 -9.39 15.30
CA LEU A 422 -10.74 -8.26 14.38
C LEU A 422 -11.43 -7.09 15.09
N SER A 423 -12.43 -7.35 15.93
CA SER A 423 -13.07 -6.31 16.76
C SER A 423 -12.06 -5.67 17.73
N ALA A 424 -11.18 -6.47 18.35
CA ALA A 424 -10.12 -5.95 19.21
C ALA A 424 -9.12 -5.06 18.45
N MET A 425 -8.73 -5.43 17.22
CA MET A 425 -7.91 -4.57 16.36
C MET A 425 -8.64 -3.27 16.05
N ALA A 426 -9.90 -3.33 15.64
CA ALA A 426 -10.68 -2.14 15.30
C ALA A 426 -10.82 -1.18 16.49
N ASP A 427 -11.12 -1.70 17.68
CA ASP A 427 -11.23 -0.90 18.91
C ASP A 427 -9.91 -0.22 19.26
N TRP A 428 -8.79 -0.96 19.18
CA TRP A 428 -7.47 -0.40 19.41
C TRP A 428 -7.13 0.72 18.40
N ILE A 429 -7.38 0.50 17.12
CA ILE A 429 -7.13 1.50 16.07
C ILE A 429 -7.96 2.77 16.30
N ARG A 430 -9.25 2.64 16.66
CA ARG A 430 -10.12 3.79 16.96
C ARG A 430 -9.61 4.60 18.14
N GLU A 431 -9.16 3.93 19.19
CA GLU A 431 -8.60 4.60 20.37
C GLU A 431 -7.29 5.32 20.02
N ARG A 432 -6.44 4.68 19.22
CA ARG A 432 -5.13 5.21 18.86
C ARG A 432 -5.17 6.36 17.84
N ASP A 433 -5.95 6.21 16.78
CA ASP A 433 -6.03 7.16 15.68
C ASP A 433 -7.48 7.34 15.18
N PRO A 434 -8.26 8.23 15.80
CA PRO A 434 -9.61 8.56 15.34
C PRO A 434 -9.62 9.46 14.09
N SER A 435 -8.46 9.83 13.53
CA SER A 435 -8.38 10.75 12.38
C SER A 435 -8.55 10.07 11.01
N ARG A 436 -8.60 8.74 11.01
CA ARG A 436 -8.77 7.88 9.83
C ARG A 436 -9.88 6.88 10.07
N VAL A 437 -10.51 6.44 8.99
CA VAL A 437 -11.64 5.51 9.03
C VAL A 437 -11.17 4.08 8.95
N ILE A 438 -11.95 3.13 9.46
CA ILE A 438 -11.63 1.71 9.43
C ILE A 438 -12.31 1.01 8.24
N HIS A 439 -11.51 0.27 7.49
CA HIS A 439 -11.89 -0.59 6.38
C HIS A 439 -11.74 -2.07 6.76
N TYR A 440 -12.69 -2.89 6.34
CA TYR A 440 -12.55 -4.35 6.27
C TYR A 440 -13.71 -4.91 5.44
N GLU A 441 -13.41 -5.77 4.47
CA GLU A 441 -14.44 -6.31 3.57
C GLU A 441 -15.16 -7.52 4.19
N GLY A 442 -14.44 -8.39 4.90
CA GLY A 442 -14.94 -9.72 5.28
C GLY A 442 -16.10 -9.74 6.28
N ASP A 443 -16.45 -8.61 6.91
CA ASP A 443 -17.67 -8.45 7.72
C ASP A 443 -18.70 -7.56 7.00
N HIS A 444 -19.62 -8.20 6.26
CA HIS A 444 -20.69 -7.52 5.53
C HIS A 444 -21.74 -6.86 6.43
N SER A 445 -21.74 -7.13 7.73
CA SER A 445 -22.58 -6.41 8.69
C SER A 445 -22.04 -5.02 9.03
N CYS A 446 -20.75 -4.78 8.75
CA CYS A 446 -20.01 -3.58 9.10
C CYS A 446 -20.08 -3.26 10.59
N ALA A 447 -20.03 -4.29 11.46
CA ALA A 447 -20.07 -4.08 12.91
C ALA A 447 -18.90 -3.21 13.37
N ASP A 448 -17.72 -3.48 12.82
CA ASP A 448 -16.45 -2.89 13.23
C ASP A 448 -15.82 -1.96 12.19
N THR A 449 -16.55 -1.55 11.14
CA THR A 449 -16.02 -0.69 10.07
C THR A 449 -16.82 0.60 9.88
N ASP A 450 -16.20 1.56 9.20
CA ASP A 450 -16.75 2.89 8.91
C ASP A 450 -17.04 3.10 7.40
N VAL A 451 -16.76 2.08 6.59
CA VAL A 451 -17.04 2.02 5.15
C VAL A 451 -17.63 0.65 4.84
N TYR A 452 -18.70 0.61 4.05
CA TYR A 452 -19.20 -0.65 3.50
C TYR A 452 -18.33 -1.04 2.30
N SER A 453 -17.51 -2.05 2.47
CA SER A 453 -16.64 -2.57 1.42
C SER A 453 -17.16 -3.89 0.88
N ARG A 454 -16.97 -4.10 -0.42
CA ARG A 454 -17.18 -5.37 -1.11
C ARG A 454 -16.06 -5.62 -2.09
N MET A 455 -15.79 -6.88 -2.37
CA MET A 455 -15.01 -7.29 -3.54
C MET A 455 -15.92 -7.91 -4.61
N TYR A 456 -15.69 -7.52 -5.86
CA TYR A 456 -16.33 -8.08 -7.06
C TYR A 456 -17.87 -8.07 -7.05
N ALA A 457 -18.50 -7.09 -6.39
CA ALA A 457 -19.95 -6.94 -6.40
C ALA A 457 -20.41 -6.62 -7.84
N PRO A 458 -21.34 -7.39 -8.43
CA PRO A 458 -21.77 -7.18 -9.81
C PRO A 458 -22.45 -5.81 -9.95
N HIS A 459 -22.51 -5.30 -11.19
CA HIS A 459 -23.10 -3.98 -11.49
C HIS A 459 -24.51 -3.79 -10.92
N GLU A 460 -25.37 -4.81 -10.99
CA GLU A 460 -26.72 -4.77 -10.42
C GLU A 460 -26.68 -4.57 -8.90
N GLU A 461 -25.77 -5.25 -8.20
CA GLU A 461 -25.62 -5.10 -6.77
C GLU A 461 -25.09 -3.71 -6.40
N VAL A 462 -24.06 -3.22 -7.11
CA VAL A 462 -23.51 -1.87 -6.91
C VAL A 462 -24.58 -0.80 -7.11
N ASP A 463 -25.42 -0.96 -8.12
CA ASP A 463 -26.55 -0.06 -8.38
C ASP A 463 -27.61 -0.10 -7.27
N LEU A 464 -27.97 -1.29 -6.78
CA LEU A 464 -28.86 -1.44 -5.63
C LEU A 464 -28.27 -0.78 -4.37
N ILE A 465 -26.97 -0.94 -4.12
CA ILE A 465 -26.26 -0.30 -3.01
C ILE A 465 -26.27 1.22 -3.18
N GLY A 466 -25.99 1.73 -4.39
CA GLY A 466 -26.01 3.15 -4.70
C GLY A 466 -27.37 3.80 -4.41
N ARG A 467 -28.46 3.10 -4.73
CA ARG A 467 -29.85 3.52 -4.43
C ARG A 467 -30.29 3.26 -2.99
N ARG A 468 -29.47 2.61 -2.17
CA ARG A 468 -29.78 2.14 -0.81
C ARG A 468 -30.97 1.16 -0.77
N THR A 469 -31.13 0.35 -1.83
CA THR A 469 -32.19 -0.66 -1.99
C THR A 469 -31.66 -2.09 -2.01
N GLU A 470 -30.39 -2.30 -1.65
CA GLU A 470 -29.79 -3.62 -1.45
C GLU A 470 -30.57 -4.44 -0.41
N PRO A 471 -30.55 -5.79 -0.44
CA PRO A 471 -31.23 -6.62 0.55
C PRO A 471 -30.83 -6.26 1.99
N PRO A 472 -31.79 -6.21 2.93
CA PRO A 472 -31.50 -5.85 4.31
C PRO A 472 -30.65 -6.90 5.01
N TRP A 473 -29.77 -6.44 5.89
CA TRP A 473 -29.11 -7.30 6.87
C TRP A 473 -30.12 -7.80 7.91
N SER A 474 -29.85 -8.97 8.49
CA SER A 474 -30.79 -9.63 9.41
C SER A 474 -30.99 -8.86 10.72
N ASP A 475 -29.93 -8.20 11.20
CA ASP A 475 -29.97 -7.29 12.33
C ASP A 475 -30.36 -5.87 11.85
N PRO A 476 -31.49 -5.30 12.32
CA PRO A 476 -31.94 -3.98 11.87
C PRO A 476 -31.03 -2.81 12.25
N GLU A 477 -30.31 -2.89 13.37
CA GLU A 477 -29.39 -1.83 13.81
C GLU A 477 -28.13 -1.83 12.95
N LEU A 478 -27.58 -3.01 12.66
CA LEU A 478 -26.45 -3.17 11.74
C LEU A 478 -26.85 -2.83 10.29
N ASP A 479 -28.06 -3.19 9.83
CA ASP A 479 -28.55 -2.78 8.50
C ASP A 479 -28.63 -1.25 8.39
N ALA A 480 -29.18 -0.59 9.41
CA ALA A 480 -29.28 0.86 9.45
C ALA A 480 -27.89 1.53 9.45
N LYS A 481 -26.94 1.00 10.24
CA LYS A 481 -25.54 1.45 10.26
C LYS A 481 -24.93 1.31 8.86
N ARG A 482 -24.90 0.10 8.31
CA ARG A 482 -24.32 -0.22 6.99
C ARG A 482 -24.90 0.64 5.86
N ARG A 483 -26.23 0.85 5.84
CA ARG A 483 -26.89 1.71 4.86
C ARG A 483 -26.52 3.17 4.97
N ALA A 484 -26.05 3.61 6.14
CA ALA A 484 -25.57 4.95 6.39
C ALA A 484 -24.06 5.12 6.09
N LEU A 485 -23.35 4.07 5.69
CA LEU A 485 -21.93 4.14 5.32
C LEU A 485 -21.73 4.42 3.82
N PRO A 486 -20.62 5.07 3.44
CA PRO A 486 -20.15 5.08 2.06
C PRO A 486 -19.83 3.67 1.58
N PHE A 487 -19.89 3.47 0.27
CA PHE A 487 -19.59 2.21 -0.38
C PHE A 487 -18.34 2.31 -1.26
N ILE A 488 -17.44 1.34 -1.15
CA ILE A 488 -16.31 1.16 -2.06
C ILE A 488 -16.23 -0.28 -2.52
N GLN A 489 -15.65 -0.50 -3.71
CA GLN A 489 -15.15 -1.82 -4.08
C GLN A 489 -13.65 -1.92 -3.79
N CYS A 490 -13.26 -2.57 -2.70
CA CYS A 490 -11.83 -2.77 -2.39
C CYS A 490 -11.13 -3.63 -3.43
N GLU A 491 -11.89 -4.44 -4.17
CA GLU A 491 -11.44 -5.16 -5.36
C GLU A 491 -12.59 -5.17 -6.37
N TYR A 492 -12.29 -4.87 -7.63
CA TYR A 492 -13.23 -5.04 -8.73
C TYR A 492 -12.45 -5.21 -10.04
N ALA A 493 -13.18 -5.52 -11.12
CA ALA A 493 -12.63 -5.55 -12.47
C ALA A 493 -11.32 -6.36 -12.57
N HIS A 494 -11.37 -7.62 -12.13
CA HIS A 494 -10.22 -8.53 -12.14
C HIS A 494 -9.49 -8.52 -13.51
N ALA A 495 -8.23 -8.10 -13.52
CA ALA A 495 -7.49 -7.69 -14.71
C ALA A 495 -6.74 -8.84 -15.41
N MET A 496 -6.92 -10.07 -14.95
CA MET A 496 -6.28 -11.26 -15.50
C MET A 496 -6.47 -11.47 -17.00
N GLY A 497 -5.33 -11.49 -17.70
CA GLY A 497 -5.25 -11.81 -19.12
C GLY A 497 -5.85 -10.73 -20.02
N ASN A 498 -6.83 -11.10 -20.84
CA ASN A 498 -7.49 -10.17 -21.76
C ASN A 498 -8.75 -9.59 -21.12
N GLY A 499 -8.62 -8.39 -20.56
CA GLY A 499 -9.65 -7.70 -19.80
C GLY A 499 -9.06 -6.50 -19.06
N PRO A 500 -9.78 -5.94 -18.06
CA PRO A 500 -11.12 -6.32 -17.64
C PRO A 500 -12.22 -5.66 -18.50
N GLY A 501 -13.31 -6.40 -18.75
CA GLY A 501 -14.54 -5.82 -19.30
C GLY A 501 -15.42 -5.18 -18.21
N GLY A 502 -16.40 -4.37 -18.60
CA GLY A 502 -17.38 -3.82 -17.65
C GLY A 502 -16.91 -2.61 -16.83
N LEU A 503 -15.74 -2.05 -17.14
CA LEU A 503 -15.17 -0.89 -16.43
C LEU A 503 -16.08 0.34 -16.54
N SER A 504 -16.55 0.66 -17.76
CA SER A 504 -17.42 1.79 -18.04
C SER A 504 -18.75 1.72 -17.30
N GLU A 505 -19.32 0.52 -17.15
CA GLU A 505 -20.54 0.28 -16.39
C GLU A 505 -20.36 0.62 -14.91
N TYR A 506 -19.27 0.16 -14.27
CA TYR A 506 -18.96 0.53 -12.89
C TYR A 506 -18.73 2.03 -12.74
N GLN A 507 -17.94 2.62 -13.63
CA GLN A 507 -17.63 4.05 -13.58
C GLN A 507 -18.90 4.91 -13.67
N ARG A 508 -19.85 4.55 -14.55
CA ARG A 508 -21.16 5.22 -14.62
C ARG A 508 -21.93 5.11 -13.31
N LEU A 509 -21.90 3.96 -12.64
CA LEU A 509 -22.55 3.79 -11.33
C LEU A 509 -21.87 4.62 -10.24
N PHE A 510 -20.54 4.67 -10.21
CA PHE A 510 -19.76 5.46 -9.26
C PHE A 510 -19.97 6.97 -9.42
N GLU A 511 -20.25 7.42 -10.65
CA GLU A 511 -20.58 8.83 -10.93
C GLU A 511 -22.05 9.15 -10.71
N ALA A 512 -22.96 8.19 -10.95
CA ALA A 512 -24.40 8.39 -10.78
C ALA A 512 -24.86 8.34 -9.32
N HIS A 513 -24.16 7.58 -8.47
CA HIS A 513 -24.53 7.37 -7.07
C HIS A 513 -23.44 7.87 -6.14
N GLU A 514 -23.68 8.98 -5.44
CA GLU A 514 -22.70 9.60 -4.53
C GLU A 514 -22.17 8.62 -3.46
N ARG A 515 -23.02 7.71 -2.97
CA ARG A 515 -22.65 6.67 -1.99
C ARG A 515 -21.56 5.73 -2.53
N CYS A 516 -21.54 5.46 -3.83
CA CYS A 516 -20.55 4.60 -4.46
C CYS A 516 -19.29 5.43 -4.78
N GLN A 517 -18.27 5.35 -3.94
CA GLN A 517 -17.08 6.19 -4.01
C GLN A 517 -15.93 5.59 -4.80
N GLY A 518 -16.25 4.72 -5.77
CA GLY A 518 -15.27 4.13 -6.66
C GLY A 518 -14.79 2.75 -6.19
N GLY A 519 -13.61 2.38 -6.67
CA GLY A 519 -13.04 1.07 -6.36
C GLY A 519 -11.58 0.94 -6.77
N PHE A 520 -11.00 -0.20 -6.41
CA PHE A 520 -9.60 -0.53 -6.62
C PHE A 520 -9.51 -1.76 -7.53
N VAL A 521 -8.96 -1.59 -8.73
CA VAL A 521 -8.82 -2.71 -9.67
C VAL A 521 -7.93 -3.79 -9.04
N TRP A 522 -8.33 -5.05 -9.18
CA TRP A 522 -7.48 -6.20 -8.88
C TRP A 522 -6.78 -6.69 -10.15
N GLU A 523 -5.46 -6.57 -10.31
CA GLU A 523 -4.55 -5.77 -9.49
C GLU A 523 -3.58 -4.93 -10.34
N TRP A 524 -2.59 -4.30 -9.74
CA TRP A 524 -1.65 -3.44 -10.45
C TRP A 524 -0.77 -4.23 -11.42
N ILE A 525 -0.14 -5.32 -10.97
CA ILE A 525 0.98 -5.96 -11.68
C ILE A 525 0.90 -7.48 -11.68
N ASP A 526 1.20 -8.10 -12.81
CA ASP A 526 1.42 -9.54 -12.89
C ASP A 526 2.66 -9.96 -12.08
N HIS A 527 2.52 -11.00 -11.24
CA HIS A 527 3.61 -11.55 -10.45
C HIS A 527 4.41 -12.66 -11.16
N GLY A 528 4.72 -12.45 -12.44
CA GLY A 528 5.49 -13.42 -13.23
C GLY A 528 7.01 -13.28 -13.05
N PHE A 529 7.69 -14.32 -12.56
CA PHE A 529 9.16 -14.30 -12.46
C PHE A 529 9.82 -14.44 -13.84
N THR A 530 10.88 -13.68 -14.09
CA THR A 530 11.60 -13.73 -15.37
C THR A 530 12.48 -14.98 -15.47
N ARG A 531 12.32 -15.75 -16.55
CA ARG A 531 13.24 -16.81 -16.97
C ARG A 531 13.77 -16.56 -18.38
N ARG A 532 14.93 -17.16 -18.66
CA ARG A 532 15.56 -17.12 -19.98
C ARG A 532 15.50 -18.51 -20.63
N ALA A 533 14.89 -18.60 -21.80
CA ALA A 533 14.81 -19.81 -22.59
C ALA A 533 16.19 -20.16 -23.21
N PRO A 534 16.42 -21.43 -23.64
CA PRO A 534 17.67 -21.84 -24.29
C PRO A 534 18.00 -21.06 -25.58
N ASP A 535 16.98 -20.53 -26.26
CA ASP A 535 17.13 -19.69 -27.45
C ASP A 535 17.45 -18.21 -27.12
N GLY A 536 17.52 -17.87 -25.83
CA GLY A 536 17.86 -16.55 -25.33
C GLY A 536 16.68 -15.62 -25.08
N ARG A 537 15.43 -16.01 -25.40
CA ARG A 537 14.23 -15.20 -25.12
C ARG A 537 13.90 -15.17 -23.63
N PHE A 538 13.46 -14.02 -23.14
CA PHE A 538 12.86 -13.91 -21.81
C PHE A 538 11.38 -14.28 -21.86
N TYR A 539 10.91 -14.94 -20.82
CA TYR A 539 9.50 -15.26 -20.60
C TYR A 539 9.23 -15.24 -19.10
N HIS A 540 7.95 -15.10 -18.73
CA HIS A 540 7.53 -15.08 -17.34
C HIS A 540 6.97 -16.44 -16.93
N VAL A 541 7.28 -16.87 -15.71
CA VAL A 541 6.76 -18.10 -15.11
C VAL A 541 5.82 -17.80 -13.94
N TYR A 542 4.89 -18.70 -13.71
CA TYR A 542 3.85 -18.61 -12.69
C TYR A 542 3.74 -19.91 -11.89
N GLY A 543 2.74 -20.08 -11.03
CA GLY A 543 2.64 -21.26 -10.17
C GLY A 543 2.62 -22.56 -10.94
N GLY A 544 3.37 -23.54 -10.44
CA GLY A 544 3.57 -24.84 -11.08
C GLY A 544 4.85 -24.91 -11.93
N ASP A 545 5.39 -23.78 -12.39
CA ASP A 545 6.65 -23.75 -13.14
C ASP A 545 7.90 -23.94 -12.25
N PHE A 546 7.73 -23.95 -10.93
CA PHE A 546 8.77 -24.27 -9.95
C PHE A 546 8.68 -25.70 -9.41
N GLY A 547 7.69 -26.47 -9.87
CA GLY A 547 7.50 -27.88 -9.51
C GLY A 547 6.71 -28.08 -8.21
N GLU A 548 5.91 -27.09 -7.81
CA GLU A 548 5.02 -27.19 -6.67
C GLU A 548 4.03 -28.36 -6.82
N GLU A 549 3.75 -29.08 -5.73
CA GLU A 549 2.71 -30.12 -5.72
C GLU A 549 1.30 -29.50 -5.73
N LEU A 550 1.13 -28.41 -5.00
CA LEU A 550 -0.08 -27.61 -4.93
C LEU A 550 0.24 -26.20 -5.42
N HIS A 551 -0.54 -25.72 -6.41
CA HIS A 551 -0.43 -24.38 -6.92
C HIS A 551 -1.73 -23.92 -7.59
N ASP A 552 -1.87 -22.60 -7.79
CA ASP A 552 -3.02 -22.00 -8.46
C ASP A 552 -2.69 -21.43 -9.85
N GLY A 553 -1.55 -21.85 -10.42
CA GLY A 553 -1.25 -21.64 -11.84
C GLY A 553 -0.93 -20.18 -12.16
N ASN A 554 -1.53 -19.67 -13.24
CA ASN A 554 -1.30 -18.29 -13.68
C ASN A 554 -2.22 -17.27 -13.00
N PHE A 555 -2.94 -17.65 -11.95
CA PHE A 555 -3.82 -16.74 -11.23
C PHE A 555 -3.04 -15.56 -10.61
N VAL A 556 -1.76 -15.77 -10.27
CA VAL A 556 -0.81 -14.71 -9.87
C VAL A 556 -0.41 -13.73 -10.99
N CYS A 557 -0.87 -13.93 -12.22
CA CYS A 557 -0.64 -13.06 -13.36
C CYS A 557 -1.97 -12.41 -13.79
N ASP A 558 -2.43 -11.51 -12.93
CA ASP A 558 -3.74 -10.89 -12.91
C ASP A 558 -3.71 -9.35 -12.88
N GLY A 559 -2.62 -8.74 -13.34
CA GLY A 559 -2.37 -7.31 -13.26
C GLY A 559 -2.74 -6.48 -14.49
N LEU A 560 -2.91 -5.18 -14.27
CA LEU A 560 -3.01 -4.14 -15.30
C LEU A 560 -1.68 -3.87 -16.03
N VAL A 561 -0.55 -4.26 -15.45
CA VAL A 561 0.76 -4.22 -16.10
C VAL A 561 1.42 -5.59 -16.07
N PHE A 562 2.13 -5.92 -17.14
CA PHE A 562 2.99 -7.11 -17.19
C PHE A 562 4.13 -7.00 -16.17
N PRO A 563 4.87 -8.09 -15.86
CA PRO A 563 5.86 -8.07 -14.78
C PRO A 563 6.99 -7.03 -14.95
N ASP A 564 7.26 -6.62 -16.20
CA ASP A 564 8.23 -5.58 -16.58
C ASP A 564 7.67 -4.14 -16.54
N ARG A 565 6.44 -3.98 -16.06
CA ARG A 565 5.59 -2.76 -16.06
C ARG A 565 5.21 -2.26 -17.44
N THR A 566 5.20 -3.11 -18.46
CA THR A 566 4.56 -2.78 -19.74
C THR A 566 3.05 -2.69 -19.53
N PRO A 567 2.38 -1.55 -19.87
CA PRO A 567 0.93 -1.44 -19.79
C PRO A 567 0.21 -2.52 -20.61
N SER A 568 -0.75 -3.21 -20.00
CA SER A 568 -1.67 -4.06 -20.74
C SER A 568 -2.71 -3.19 -21.47
N PRO A 569 -3.44 -3.75 -22.47
CA PRO A 569 -4.61 -3.06 -23.04
C PRO A 569 -5.65 -2.67 -21.98
N GLY A 570 -5.78 -3.44 -20.90
CA GLY A 570 -6.66 -3.13 -19.78
C GLY A 570 -6.30 -1.83 -19.07
N LEU A 571 -5.01 -1.53 -18.88
CA LEU A 571 -4.58 -0.25 -18.29
C LEU A 571 -4.86 0.95 -19.21
N ILE A 572 -4.71 0.76 -20.53
CA ILE A 572 -5.02 1.79 -21.51
C ILE A 572 -6.51 2.13 -21.49
N GLU A 573 -7.37 1.11 -21.46
CA GLU A 573 -8.82 1.29 -21.33
C GLU A 573 -9.16 1.92 -19.98
N TYR A 574 -8.57 1.43 -18.88
CA TYR A 574 -8.83 1.94 -17.55
C TYR A 574 -8.54 3.43 -17.44
N LYS A 575 -7.39 3.90 -17.97
CA LYS A 575 -7.03 5.33 -18.04
C LYS A 575 -8.15 6.16 -18.66
N LYS A 576 -8.72 5.68 -19.76
CA LYS A 576 -9.79 6.37 -20.49
C LYS A 576 -11.09 6.35 -19.70
N VAL A 577 -11.46 5.21 -19.11
CA VAL A 577 -12.67 5.07 -18.32
C VAL A 577 -12.69 6.03 -17.13
N ILE A 578 -11.57 6.17 -16.42
CA ILE A 578 -11.50 6.98 -15.19
C ILE A 578 -11.05 8.42 -15.41
N GLU A 579 -10.94 8.88 -16.67
CA GLU A 579 -10.40 10.20 -16.97
C GLU A 579 -11.11 11.30 -16.18
N PRO A 580 -10.38 12.24 -15.56
CA PRO A 580 -10.98 13.21 -14.64
C PRO A 580 -11.63 14.39 -15.37
N VAL A 581 -11.63 14.41 -16.70
CA VAL A 581 -12.26 15.44 -17.53
C VAL A 581 -13.07 14.75 -18.61
N ARG A 582 -14.39 14.97 -18.61
CA ARG A 582 -15.28 14.40 -19.62
C ARG A 582 -15.49 15.40 -20.75
N ILE A 583 -15.29 14.93 -21.99
CA ILE A 583 -15.46 15.71 -23.21
C ILE A 583 -16.51 15.01 -24.09
N GLU A 584 -17.60 15.68 -24.40
CA GLU A 584 -18.76 15.11 -25.10
C GLU A 584 -19.28 16.08 -26.17
N GLY A 585 -19.99 15.57 -27.18
CA GLY A 585 -20.72 16.41 -28.13
C GLY A 585 -21.96 17.03 -27.48
N ALA A 586 -22.25 18.30 -27.74
CA ALA A 586 -23.35 19.04 -27.09
C ALA A 586 -24.77 18.51 -27.42
N GLU A 587 -24.93 17.58 -28.37
CA GLU A 587 -26.23 16.97 -28.68
C GLU A 587 -26.58 15.76 -27.79
N ALA A 588 -25.66 15.27 -26.96
CA ALA A 588 -25.79 13.97 -26.28
C ALA A 588 -26.89 13.92 -25.19
N ASP A 589 -27.44 15.05 -24.73
CA ASP A 589 -28.48 15.09 -23.69
C ASP A 589 -29.88 15.45 -24.20
N GLY A 590 -30.07 15.58 -25.52
CA GLY A 590 -31.38 15.89 -26.12
C GLY A 590 -31.89 17.30 -25.82
N THR A 591 -31.05 18.20 -25.28
CA THR A 591 -31.42 19.59 -24.98
C THR A 591 -30.97 20.61 -26.03
N GLY A 592 -31.04 20.26 -27.32
CA GLY A 592 -31.00 21.26 -28.40
C GLY A 592 -29.72 22.10 -28.48
N GLY A 593 -28.56 21.49 -28.21
CA GLY A 593 -27.25 22.09 -28.42
C GLY A 593 -27.01 22.53 -29.88
N ALA A 594 -26.11 23.49 -30.07
CA ALA A 594 -25.76 23.97 -31.41
C ALA A 594 -24.85 22.97 -32.14
N ASP A 595 -25.13 22.70 -33.42
CA ASP A 595 -24.24 21.98 -34.34
C ASP A 595 -22.77 22.42 -34.17
N GLY A 596 -21.87 21.45 -33.93
CA GLY A 596 -20.44 21.68 -33.78
C GLY A 596 -20.02 22.28 -32.42
N ALA A 597 -20.69 21.94 -31.33
CA ALA A 597 -20.28 22.30 -29.97
C ALA A 597 -19.87 21.07 -29.12
N VAL A 598 -18.96 21.29 -28.18
CA VAL A 598 -18.49 20.31 -27.20
C VAL A 598 -18.81 20.75 -25.79
N ARG A 599 -19.20 19.81 -24.95
CA ARG A 599 -19.34 19.97 -23.50
C ARG A 599 -18.10 19.42 -22.82
N ILE A 600 -17.50 20.23 -21.95
CA ILE A 600 -16.36 19.85 -21.12
C ILE A 600 -16.82 19.88 -19.66
N THR A 601 -16.64 18.80 -18.93
CA THR A 601 -17.02 18.66 -17.52
C THR A 601 -15.80 18.34 -16.68
N ASN A 602 -15.59 19.10 -15.60
CA ASN A 602 -14.53 18.82 -14.63
C ASN A 602 -14.99 17.75 -13.63
N GLY A 603 -14.40 16.56 -13.71
CA GLY A 603 -14.63 15.43 -12.81
C GLY A 603 -13.58 15.28 -11.70
N HIS A 604 -12.69 16.25 -11.52
CA HIS A 604 -11.84 16.34 -10.33
C HIS A 604 -12.68 16.59 -9.08
N ASP A 605 -12.15 16.20 -7.92
CA ASP A 605 -12.81 16.43 -6.63
C ASP A 605 -12.44 17.83 -6.07
N PHE A 606 -11.20 18.30 -6.32
CA PHE A 606 -10.61 19.51 -5.72
C PHE A 606 -10.03 20.50 -6.75
N ALA A 607 -9.31 20.02 -7.77
CA ALA A 607 -8.61 20.86 -8.74
C ALA A 607 -9.55 21.47 -9.79
N ASP A 608 -9.30 22.71 -10.19
CA ASP A 608 -9.89 23.27 -11.41
C ASP A 608 -9.12 22.80 -12.66
N LEU A 609 -9.61 23.17 -13.86
CA LEU A 609 -8.97 22.79 -15.13
C LEU A 609 -7.83 23.71 -15.59
N SER A 610 -7.38 24.68 -14.78
CA SER A 610 -6.35 25.65 -15.20
C SER A 610 -4.96 25.01 -15.42
N HIS A 611 -4.74 23.82 -14.87
CA HIS A 611 -3.53 23.04 -15.07
C HIS A 611 -3.48 22.30 -16.42
N LEU A 612 -4.56 22.36 -17.21
CA LEU A 612 -4.69 21.70 -18.50
C LEU A 612 -4.75 22.70 -19.66
N ALA A 613 -4.12 22.33 -20.77
CA ALA A 613 -4.26 22.95 -22.07
C ALA A 613 -5.13 22.06 -22.96
N PHE A 614 -6.10 22.67 -23.64
CA PHE A 614 -7.02 21.93 -24.51
C PHE A 614 -6.68 22.18 -25.97
N THR A 615 -6.61 21.10 -26.74
CA THR A 615 -6.31 21.14 -28.18
C THR A 615 -7.38 20.38 -28.96
N TRP A 616 -7.59 20.77 -30.21
CA TRP A 616 -8.40 20.03 -31.16
C TRP A 616 -7.59 19.70 -32.41
N THR A 617 -7.91 18.57 -33.03
CA THR A 617 -7.47 18.16 -34.37
C THR A 617 -8.70 17.77 -35.18
N TYR A 618 -8.75 18.15 -36.45
CA TYR A 618 -9.79 17.74 -37.38
C TYR A 618 -9.17 16.85 -38.46
N GLU A 619 -9.68 15.64 -38.59
CA GLU A 619 -9.18 14.59 -39.46
C GLU A 619 -10.23 14.26 -40.53
N ALA A 620 -9.78 14.02 -41.76
CA ALA A 620 -10.60 13.48 -42.85
C ALA A 620 -9.93 12.21 -43.38
N GLU A 621 -10.66 11.09 -43.41
CA GLU A 621 -10.11 9.77 -43.77
C GLU A 621 -8.84 9.39 -42.96
N GLY A 622 -8.77 9.84 -41.69
CA GLY A 622 -7.63 9.62 -40.80
C GLY A 622 -6.43 10.55 -41.02
N GLU A 623 -6.50 11.51 -41.95
CA GLU A 623 -5.46 12.53 -42.14
C GLU A 623 -5.84 13.85 -41.48
N ALA A 624 -4.95 14.37 -40.61
CA ALA A 624 -5.15 15.67 -39.97
C ALA A 624 -5.08 16.82 -40.99
N ILE A 625 -6.19 17.52 -41.18
CA ILE A 625 -6.32 18.66 -42.10
C ILE A 625 -6.49 20.00 -41.37
N GLY A 626 -6.57 19.99 -40.04
CA GLY A 626 -6.43 21.18 -39.21
C GLY A 626 -6.26 20.84 -37.73
N SER A 627 -5.70 21.78 -36.97
CA SER A 627 -5.58 21.67 -35.52
C SER A 627 -5.46 23.06 -34.88
N GLY A 628 -5.66 23.12 -33.57
CA GLY A 628 -5.52 24.36 -32.82
C GLY A 628 -5.79 24.19 -31.33
N GLU A 629 -5.73 25.31 -30.61
CA GLU A 629 -6.11 25.39 -29.20
C GLU A 629 -7.62 25.57 -29.06
N LEU A 630 -8.18 25.02 -27.97
CA LEU A 630 -9.54 25.27 -27.54
C LEU A 630 -9.48 26.04 -26.22
N ALA A 631 -9.97 27.28 -26.21
CA ALA A 631 -9.94 28.11 -25.02
C ALA A 631 -11.01 27.65 -24.01
N VAL A 632 -10.58 26.92 -22.98
CA VAL A 632 -11.43 26.48 -21.87
C VAL A 632 -11.18 27.41 -20.68
N PRO A 633 -12.20 28.05 -20.10
CA PRO A 633 -12.01 28.84 -18.88
C PRO A 633 -11.63 27.92 -17.70
N PRO A 634 -10.99 28.45 -16.65
CA PRO A 634 -10.85 27.70 -15.40
C PRO A 634 -12.23 27.22 -14.93
N LEU A 635 -12.38 25.91 -14.82
CA LEU A 635 -13.64 25.26 -14.51
C LEU A 635 -13.52 24.58 -13.15
N PRO A 636 -14.26 25.02 -12.11
CA PRO A 636 -14.20 24.40 -10.79
C PRO A 636 -14.62 22.92 -10.81
N PRO A 637 -14.25 22.13 -9.78
CA PRO A 637 -14.70 20.75 -9.64
C PRO A 637 -16.22 20.59 -9.78
N GLY A 638 -16.67 19.66 -10.62
CA GLY A 638 -18.08 19.34 -10.86
C GLY A 638 -18.80 20.23 -11.87
N GLU A 639 -18.19 21.34 -12.32
CA GLU A 639 -18.81 22.26 -13.27
C GLU A 639 -18.63 21.80 -14.73
N SER A 640 -19.50 22.31 -15.62
CA SER A 640 -19.43 22.07 -17.07
C SER A 640 -19.41 23.38 -17.87
N VAL A 641 -18.82 23.36 -19.06
CA VAL A 641 -18.90 24.45 -20.05
C VAL A 641 -19.16 23.89 -21.45
N GLU A 642 -20.00 24.58 -22.22
CA GLU A 642 -20.19 24.30 -23.64
C GLU A 642 -19.38 25.28 -24.49
N LEU A 643 -18.61 24.76 -25.43
CA LEU A 643 -17.73 25.51 -26.31
C LEU A 643 -17.99 25.14 -27.76
N LYS A 644 -18.08 26.14 -28.62
CA LYS A 644 -18.21 25.93 -30.06
C LYS A 644 -16.86 25.57 -30.66
N LEU A 645 -16.80 24.46 -31.42
CA LEU A 645 -15.64 24.13 -32.23
C LEU A 645 -15.51 25.12 -33.40
N PRO A 646 -14.29 25.36 -33.91
CA PRO A 646 -14.12 26.19 -35.08
C PRO A 646 -14.83 25.60 -36.30
N ALA A 647 -15.04 26.42 -37.33
CA ALA A 647 -15.57 25.88 -38.58
C ALA A 647 -14.62 24.82 -39.15
N PRO A 648 -15.14 23.69 -39.69
CA PRO A 648 -14.30 22.66 -40.31
C PRO A 648 -13.34 23.28 -41.34
N PRO A 649 -12.03 22.97 -41.26
CA PRO A 649 -11.05 23.39 -42.24
C PRO A 649 -11.44 22.97 -43.67
N PRO A 650 -11.20 23.82 -44.69
CA PRO A 650 -11.36 23.42 -46.07
C PRO A 650 -10.30 22.36 -46.43
N GLY A 651 -10.69 21.28 -47.11
CA GLY A 651 -9.75 20.23 -47.51
C GLY A 651 -10.35 18.82 -47.53
N ALA A 652 -11.45 18.59 -46.81
CA ALA A 652 -12.19 17.33 -46.88
C ALA A 652 -12.92 17.20 -48.23
N GLU A 653 -12.79 16.04 -48.88
CA GLU A 653 -13.60 15.71 -50.05
C GLU A 653 -15.08 15.54 -49.67
N ALA A 654 -15.98 15.79 -50.62
CA ALA A 654 -17.40 15.62 -50.37
C ALA A 654 -17.73 14.14 -50.08
N GLY A 655 -18.19 13.86 -48.87
CA GLY A 655 -18.50 12.49 -48.40
C GLY A 655 -17.36 11.78 -47.68
N ALA A 656 -16.23 12.46 -47.42
CA ALA A 656 -15.19 11.94 -46.55
C ALA A 656 -15.71 11.71 -45.12
N GLU A 657 -15.25 10.64 -44.47
CA GLU A 657 -15.45 10.46 -43.03
C GLU A 657 -14.56 11.46 -42.27
N THR A 658 -15.16 12.22 -41.37
CA THR A 658 -14.46 13.27 -40.62
C THR A 658 -14.60 13.09 -39.12
N TRP A 659 -13.56 13.47 -38.39
CA TRP A 659 -13.52 13.37 -36.94
C TRP A 659 -12.84 14.58 -36.31
N TRP A 660 -13.44 15.10 -35.25
CA TRP A 660 -12.81 15.99 -34.31
C TRP A 660 -12.20 15.18 -33.17
N THR A 661 -10.91 15.37 -32.90
CA THR A 661 -10.25 14.86 -31.71
C THR A 661 -9.97 16.03 -30.79
N VAL A 662 -10.59 16.07 -29.60
CA VAL A 662 -10.34 17.08 -28.56
C VAL A 662 -9.59 16.43 -27.42
N GLU A 663 -8.50 17.04 -26.96
CA GLU A 663 -7.66 16.52 -25.89
C GLU A 663 -7.47 17.55 -24.79
N ALA A 664 -7.47 17.08 -23.54
CA ALA A 664 -6.98 17.81 -22.37
C ALA A 664 -5.59 17.29 -22.02
N ARG A 665 -4.58 18.16 -22.11
CA ARG A 665 -3.17 17.84 -21.91
C ARG A 665 -2.60 18.67 -20.76
N LEU A 666 -1.59 18.15 -20.06
CA LEU A 666 -0.90 18.96 -19.05
C LEU A 666 -0.31 20.24 -19.66
N ALA A 667 -0.63 21.40 -19.09
CA ALA A 667 -0.11 22.69 -19.55
C ALA A 667 1.37 22.91 -19.17
N ALA A 668 1.83 22.24 -18.10
CA ALA A 668 3.20 22.28 -17.60
C ALA A 668 3.62 20.90 -17.09
N ALA A 669 4.94 20.68 -16.95
CA ALA A 669 5.45 19.46 -16.34
C ALA A 669 5.05 19.37 -14.86
N THR A 670 4.77 18.15 -14.40
CA THR A 670 4.48 17.80 -13.01
C THR A 670 5.54 16.82 -12.51
N ALA A 671 5.46 16.43 -11.24
CA ALA A 671 6.35 15.41 -10.67
C ALA A 671 6.23 14.02 -11.34
N TRP A 672 5.17 13.77 -12.12
CA TRP A 672 4.88 12.46 -12.72
C TRP A 672 4.78 12.47 -14.26
N ALA A 673 4.63 13.62 -14.91
CA ALA A 673 4.65 13.68 -16.37
C ALA A 673 5.13 15.03 -16.92
N GLU A 674 5.66 14.99 -18.13
CA GLU A 674 6.03 16.20 -18.88
C GLU A 674 4.80 16.98 -19.37
N ALA A 675 5.00 18.26 -19.69
CA ALA A 675 4.00 19.07 -20.38
C ALA A 675 3.56 18.38 -21.69
N GLY A 676 2.27 18.46 -22.01
CA GLY A 676 1.68 17.84 -23.20
C GLY A 676 1.21 16.40 -23.02
N HIS A 677 1.39 15.78 -21.84
CA HIS A 677 0.80 14.49 -21.50
C HIS A 677 -0.74 14.55 -21.56
N THR A 678 -1.36 13.67 -22.36
CA THR A 678 -2.83 13.59 -22.49
C THR A 678 -3.45 12.96 -21.23
N VAL A 679 -4.29 13.73 -20.55
CA VAL A 679 -5.06 13.33 -19.36
C VAL A 679 -6.42 12.76 -19.78
N ALA A 680 -7.11 13.46 -20.69
CA ALA A 680 -8.41 13.08 -21.20
C ALA A 680 -8.52 13.42 -22.69
N TRP A 681 -9.41 12.75 -23.41
CA TRP A 681 -9.65 13.05 -24.83
C TRP A 681 -10.99 12.52 -25.31
N ALA A 682 -11.56 13.06 -26.39
CA ALA A 682 -12.72 12.48 -27.06
C ALA A 682 -12.64 12.66 -28.57
N GLN A 683 -13.30 11.75 -29.29
CA GLN A 683 -13.54 11.85 -30.73
C GLN A 683 -15.02 12.07 -31.03
N LEU A 684 -15.31 13.00 -31.93
CA LEU A 684 -16.67 13.39 -32.33
C LEU A 684 -16.76 13.43 -33.86
N PRO A 685 -17.81 12.88 -34.48
CA PRO A 685 -17.96 12.87 -35.95
C PRO A 685 -18.26 14.26 -36.54
#